data_AF-A0AAP3E404-F1
#
_entry.id   AF-A0AAP3E404-F1
#
_cell.length_a   1.000
_cell.length_b   1.000
_cell.length_c   1.000
_cell.angle_alpha   90.00
_cell.angle_beta   90.00
_cell.angle_gamma   90.00
#
_symmetry.space_group_name_H-M   'P 1'
#
loop_
_entity.id
_entity.type
_entity.pdbx_description
1 polymer ?
#
loop_
_entity_poly.entity_id
_entity_poly.type
_entity_poly.pdbx_seq_one_letter_code
_entity_poly.pdbx_strand_id
1 'polypeptide(L)'
;MTENFQSVSLPVPPARDDLEPAVDDVSPLTVAEMEELNLQQIDETDRLYETIIRLVSTVLIDGRSLGAYERRAKASDLLTGVESGELLSLYSDHFTRALYRWLHRDLSKTEEVIGDCYTDKKQKLGQTLTALFSKIAQSKPDDVSRYAPLLLAYLTDEPGEIGHAVVALEALPASDLSTLPADQLRTGFNASDPYVVAAVARVLSQVIKAGNDPAIVTRVNLSRLGPLLGHTDGDVSGAGAELLSEIAETEFVGTIVSDIDLSALEPALHRDEEYCSVNATAALSALVASGFETRVISELDVAVLNESLKHSNPSVIGNAAIIIGYLADTESEYGSEVADLVAYELLADHLDHSSLFVVRNAASALGYLAEYDESGEIARQVDGANLEALVRHTDADVAGNAVALINEIIDSGHARILTPAFDFGSLSAPLSHTDPFPRGNAASTPGYLAEQGEAELVIDNLDLALLDRCLRVSSERVCGVAIGSLADLVEAGYGAEVIKETDMNSLTALLRRSDAYVCGNAVLAIGHLATTGYAQRLRTHVDSTDLALCLDSSDDDVVEHTSLAMAAFAANGCEEIVLDSLDDLHTVLTHSRRQEMKGAIAAVCYCCIEAPSAIANYRNGELFDTVLSISNQIDLAYEMEIDPSRRVLRTLVARACLSMAGFEPEFTASRATSIRRLLAVNPHLEYIDRGKATTYLTEVLTVSPSETAI
;
A
#
# COMPACT_ATOMS: atom_id res chain seq x y z
N MET A 1 32.97 -32.77 15.40
CA MET A 1 34.13 -32.28 14.64
C MET A 1 34.20 -30.80 14.91
N THR A 2 35.17 -30.40 15.74
CA THR A 2 35.47 -29.00 16.07
C THR A 2 36.30 -28.43 14.95
N GLU A 3 35.67 -27.66 14.07
CA GLU A 3 36.42 -26.83 13.13
C GLU A 3 36.98 -25.62 13.90
N ASN A 4 38.31 -25.52 13.86
CA ASN A 4 39.06 -24.39 14.36
C ASN A 4 38.62 -23.14 13.61
N PHE A 5 37.90 -22.24 14.28
CA PHE A 5 37.94 -20.83 13.94
C PHE A 5 39.39 -20.37 14.15
N GLN A 6 40.19 -20.38 13.09
CA GLN A 6 41.36 -19.52 13.03
C GLN A 6 40.84 -18.09 13.16
N SER A 7 41.14 -17.47 14.30
CA SER A 7 41.06 -16.02 14.44
C SER A 7 41.89 -15.41 13.31
N VAL A 8 41.21 -14.95 12.25
CA VAL A 8 41.81 -13.97 11.34
C VAL A 8 42.13 -12.79 12.24
N SER A 9 43.41 -12.64 12.57
CA SER A 9 43.88 -11.46 13.27
C SER A 9 43.59 -10.31 12.33
N LEU A 10 42.66 -9.44 12.74
CA LEU A 10 42.45 -8.16 12.09
C LEU A 10 43.82 -7.48 11.94
N PRO A 11 44.07 -6.76 10.84
CA PRO A 11 45.26 -5.92 10.77
C PRO A 11 45.29 -5.05 12.02
N VAL A 12 46.33 -5.23 12.83
CA VAL A 12 46.59 -4.37 13.98
C VAL A 12 46.69 -2.96 13.43
N PRO A 13 45.90 -1.98 13.91
CA PRO A 13 46.09 -0.60 13.51
C PRO A 13 47.57 -0.29 13.76
N PRO A 14 48.31 0.20 12.76
CA PRO A 14 49.74 0.40 12.89
C PRO A 14 50.06 1.17 14.18
N ALA A 15 51.07 0.70 14.91
CA ALA A 15 51.44 1.33 16.18
C ALA A 15 51.86 2.79 15.91
N ARG A 16 51.67 3.65 16.92
CA ARG A 16 52.05 5.07 16.91
C ARG A 16 53.46 5.34 16.37
N ASP A 17 54.36 4.38 16.52
CA ASP A 17 55.77 4.47 16.13
C ASP A 17 56.07 3.83 14.75
N ASP A 18 55.14 3.05 14.19
CA ASP A 18 55.32 2.33 12.91
C ASP A 18 54.95 3.19 11.68
N LEU A 19 54.44 4.41 11.89
CA LEU A 19 53.93 5.33 10.85
C LEU A 19 54.59 6.71 10.84
N GLU A 20 55.82 6.86 11.35
CA GLU A 20 56.60 8.05 11.01
C GLU A 20 57.28 7.90 9.64
N PRO A 21 56.77 8.54 8.57
CA PRO A 21 57.65 9.09 7.56
C PRO A 21 57.78 10.59 7.82
N ALA A 22 59.01 11.08 7.70
CA ALA A 22 59.30 12.50 7.59
C ALA A 22 58.49 13.10 6.43
N VAL A 23 57.38 13.77 6.75
CA VAL A 23 56.87 14.84 5.90
C VAL A 23 57.79 16.02 6.17
N ASP A 24 58.52 16.47 5.17
CA ASP A 24 59.35 17.67 5.25
C ASP A 24 58.52 18.83 5.86
N ASP A 25 59.13 19.67 6.69
CA ASP A 25 58.47 20.86 7.27
C ASP A 25 58.15 21.86 6.14
N VAL A 26 57.03 21.64 5.46
CA VAL A 26 56.56 22.49 4.38
C VAL A 26 55.74 23.65 4.97
N SER A 27 56.19 24.89 4.72
CA SER A 27 55.54 26.09 5.26
C SER A 27 54.21 26.40 4.54
N PRO A 28 53.13 26.76 5.28
CA PRO A 28 51.87 27.22 4.70
C PRO A 28 52.06 28.38 3.71
N LEU A 29 51.20 28.44 2.69
CA LEU A 29 51.15 29.55 1.72
C LEU A 29 50.48 30.76 2.34
N THR A 30 51.04 31.93 2.10
CA THR A 30 50.41 33.22 2.41
C THR A 30 49.30 33.54 1.41
N VAL A 31 48.38 34.44 1.80
CA VAL A 31 47.30 34.92 0.89
C VAL A 31 47.88 35.51 -0.40
N ALA A 32 48.98 36.26 -0.30
CA ALA A 32 49.66 36.88 -1.44
C ALA A 32 50.26 35.83 -2.39
N GLU A 33 50.91 34.78 -1.84
CA GLU A 33 51.40 33.67 -2.67
C GLU A 33 50.23 32.97 -3.39
N MET A 34 49.08 32.79 -2.73
CA MET A 34 47.89 32.17 -3.33
C MET A 34 47.19 33.04 -4.38
N GLU A 35 47.30 34.36 -4.29
CA GLU A 35 46.76 35.28 -5.31
C GLU A 35 47.56 35.27 -6.60
N GLU A 36 48.84 34.91 -6.53
CA GLU A 36 49.75 34.83 -7.67
C GLU A 36 49.80 33.41 -8.28
N LEU A 37 49.15 32.42 -7.66
CA LEU A 37 49.13 31.03 -8.14
C LEU A 37 48.14 30.86 -9.30
N ASN A 38 48.66 30.43 -10.45
CA ASN A 38 47.86 29.88 -11.55
C ASN A 38 48.28 28.43 -11.80
N LEU A 39 47.52 27.48 -11.24
CA LEU A 39 47.83 26.05 -11.29
C LEU A 39 47.87 25.48 -12.72
N GLN A 40 47.24 26.15 -13.69
CA GLN A 40 47.25 25.73 -15.10
C GLN A 40 48.49 26.19 -15.89
N GLN A 41 49.36 27.01 -15.30
CA GLN A 41 50.56 27.57 -15.96
C GLN A 41 51.90 27.07 -15.35
N ILE A 42 51.84 26.10 -14.44
CA ILE A 42 53.04 25.49 -13.85
C ILE A 42 53.49 24.32 -14.74
N ASP A 43 54.45 24.59 -15.64
CA ASP A 43 54.98 23.62 -16.63
C ASP A 43 55.94 22.56 -16.03
N GLU A 44 56.36 22.73 -14.76
CA GLU A 44 57.29 21.82 -14.08
C GLU A 44 56.54 20.93 -13.08
N THR A 45 56.48 19.63 -13.35
CA THR A 45 55.78 18.63 -12.53
C THR A 45 56.22 18.66 -11.06
N ASP A 46 57.51 18.85 -10.77
CA ASP A 46 58.05 18.91 -9.40
C ASP A 46 57.61 20.19 -8.65
N ARG A 47 57.47 21.30 -9.37
CA ARG A 47 57.04 22.59 -8.81
C ARG A 47 55.53 22.64 -8.59
N LEU A 48 54.78 22.00 -9.48
CA LEU A 48 53.34 21.78 -9.30
C LEU A 48 53.09 20.87 -8.10
N TYR A 49 53.90 19.80 -7.95
CA TYR A 49 53.88 18.90 -6.82
C TYR A 49 54.14 19.60 -5.48
N GLU A 50 55.20 20.39 -5.38
CA GLU A 50 55.52 21.18 -4.19
C GLU A 50 54.39 22.17 -3.85
N THR A 51 53.80 22.81 -4.86
CA THR A 51 52.71 23.79 -4.69
C THR A 51 51.44 23.12 -4.16
N ILE A 52 51.08 21.95 -4.68
CA ILE A 52 49.92 21.17 -4.20
C ILE A 52 50.15 20.73 -2.76
N ILE A 53 51.33 20.21 -2.43
CA ILE A 53 51.72 19.84 -1.06
C ILE A 53 51.60 21.04 -0.09
N ARG A 54 52.04 22.21 -0.52
CA ARG A 54 51.92 23.46 0.25
C ARG A 54 50.47 23.88 0.42
N LEU A 55 49.63 23.76 -0.60
CA LEU A 55 48.20 24.04 -0.51
C LEU A 55 47.50 23.09 0.45
N VAL A 56 47.78 21.78 0.37
CA VAL A 56 47.29 20.76 1.33
C VAL A 56 47.71 21.07 2.75
N SER A 57 48.99 21.39 2.96
CA SER A 57 49.52 21.78 4.28
C SER A 57 48.88 23.09 4.76
N THR A 58 48.53 24.00 3.86
CA THR A 58 47.82 25.25 4.21
C THR A 58 46.40 24.95 4.66
N VAL A 59 45.69 24.03 3.98
CA VAL A 59 44.32 23.63 4.35
C VAL A 59 44.29 22.85 5.67
N LEU A 60 45.23 21.93 5.89
CA LEU A 60 45.19 20.98 7.01
C LEU A 60 46.09 21.36 8.21
N ILE A 61 47.19 22.07 8.02
CA ILE A 61 48.24 22.24 9.05
C ILE A 61 48.45 23.72 9.45
N ASP A 62 47.94 24.69 8.68
CA ASP A 62 48.06 26.12 9.05
C ASP A 62 47.39 26.42 10.41
N GLY A 63 47.90 27.44 11.12
CA GLY A 63 47.51 27.74 12.50
C GLY A 63 46.03 28.11 12.68
N ARG A 64 45.58 28.37 13.91
CA ARG A 64 44.16 28.64 14.24
C ARG A 64 43.80 30.13 14.40
N SER A 65 44.60 31.04 13.85
CA SER A 65 44.32 32.49 13.91
C SER A 65 43.31 32.94 12.84
N LEU A 66 42.68 34.11 13.00
CA LEU A 66 41.78 34.70 12.00
C LEU A 66 42.40 34.73 10.59
N GLY A 67 43.67 35.17 10.49
CA GLY A 67 44.38 35.21 9.21
C GLY A 67 44.71 33.84 8.63
N ALA A 68 44.63 32.77 9.42
CA ALA A 68 44.84 31.41 8.96
C ALA A 68 43.56 30.80 8.38
N TYR A 69 42.37 31.08 8.94
CA TYR A 69 41.10 30.65 8.31
C TYR A 69 40.90 31.24 6.92
N GLU A 70 41.32 32.50 6.70
CA GLU A 70 41.28 33.12 5.38
C GLU A 70 42.24 32.47 4.38
N ARG A 71 43.43 32.07 4.85
CA ARG A 71 44.39 31.31 4.04
C ARG A 71 43.88 29.92 3.71
N ARG A 72 43.31 29.22 4.69
CA ARG A 72 42.69 27.89 4.54
C ARG A 72 41.58 27.91 3.51
N ALA A 73 40.64 28.85 3.60
CA ALA A 73 39.54 28.99 2.65
C ALA A 73 40.02 29.29 1.22
N LYS A 74 41.07 30.11 1.06
CA LYS A 74 41.62 30.43 -0.26
C LYS A 74 42.45 29.29 -0.86
N ALA A 75 43.19 28.54 -0.05
CA ALA A 75 43.87 27.33 -0.46
C ALA A 75 42.86 26.25 -0.90
N SER A 76 41.74 26.17 -0.20
CA SER A 76 40.54 25.38 -0.54
C SER A 76 40.05 25.63 -1.97
N ASP A 77 39.81 26.91 -2.31
CA ASP A 77 39.28 27.32 -3.61
C ASP A 77 40.24 26.94 -4.75
N LEU A 78 41.55 27.00 -4.51
CA LEU A 78 42.57 26.60 -5.49
C LEU A 78 42.66 25.08 -5.66
N LEU A 79 42.53 24.30 -4.58
CA LEU A 79 42.63 22.84 -4.62
C LEU A 79 41.41 22.18 -5.30
N THR A 80 40.22 22.75 -5.14
CA THR A 80 38.99 22.20 -5.75
C THR A 80 38.99 22.27 -7.28
N GLY A 81 39.70 23.25 -7.85
CA GLY A 81 39.87 23.44 -9.31
C GLY A 81 40.89 22.51 -9.99
N VAL A 82 41.48 21.55 -9.27
CA VAL A 82 42.41 20.55 -9.84
C VAL A 82 41.62 19.34 -10.37
N GLU A 83 41.69 19.09 -11.68
CA GLU A 83 40.91 18.05 -12.39
C GLU A 83 41.74 16.82 -12.85
N SER A 84 43.06 16.80 -12.65
CA SER A 84 43.93 15.74 -13.18
C SER A 84 44.02 14.48 -12.30
N GLY A 85 43.70 13.32 -12.86
CA GLY A 85 43.72 11.99 -12.21
C GLY A 85 45.08 11.52 -11.68
N GLU A 86 46.18 11.85 -12.36
CA GLU A 86 47.54 11.47 -11.92
C GLU A 86 48.01 12.30 -10.73
N LEU A 87 47.63 13.59 -10.69
CA LEU A 87 47.92 14.49 -9.57
C LEU A 87 47.12 14.11 -8.31
N LEU A 88 45.89 13.60 -8.49
CA LEU A 88 45.03 13.13 -7.39
C LEU A 88 45.67 11.97 -6.60
N SER A 89 46.28 10.98 -7.27
CA SER A 89 46.95 9.83 -6.62
C SER A 89 48.11 10.22 -5.69
N LEU A 90 48.94 11.17 -6.11
CA LEU A 90 50.10 11.68 -5.35
C LEU A 90 49.67 12.64 -4.23
N TYR A 91 48.68 13.49 -4.52
CA TYR A 91 48.00 14.36 -3.56
C TYR A 91 47.38 13.56 -2.40
N SER A 92 46.72 12.43 -2.70
CA SER A 92 46.08 11.56 -1.71
C SER A 92 47.05 11.09 -0.62
N ASP A 93 48.29 10.72 -0.98
CA ASP A 93 49.32 10.25 -0.05
C ASP A 93 49.73 11.37 0.93
N HIS A 94 49.95 12.58 0.41
CA HIS A 94 50.40 13.71 1.23
C HIS A 94 49.27 14.30 2.06
N PHE A 95 48.07 14.40 1.50
CA PHE A 95 46.85 14.78 2.20
C PHE A 95 46.59 13.83 3.37
N THR A 96 46.69 12.52 3.13
CA THR A 96 46.53 11.50 4.17
C THR A 96 47.55 11.66 5.31
N ARG A 97 48.82 11.92 4.99
CA ARG A 97 49.87 12.16 6.00
C ARG A 97 49.69 13.50 6.72
N ALA A 98 49.26 14.54 6.02
CA ALA A 98 48.97 15.86 6.57
C ALA A 98 47.75 15.81 7.49
N LEU A 99 46.73 15.05 7.13
CA LEU A 99 45.56 14.75 7.94
C LEU A 99 45.96 13.99 9.20
N TYR A 100 46.76 12.93 9.08
CA TYR A 100 47.33 12.22 10.23
C TYR A 100 48.12 13.15 11.17
N ARG A 101 49.00 14.01 10.62
CA ARG A 101 49.74 15.01 11.40
C ARG A 101 48.83 16.05 12.04
N TRP A 102 47.80 16.50 11.34
CA TRP A 102 46.79 17.41 11.88
C TRP A 102 46.04 16.76 13.05
N LEU A 103 45.63 15.49 12.91
CA LEU A 103 45.04 14.69 13.99
C LEU A 103 46.02 14.41 15.16
N HIS A 104 47.35 14.60 14.97
CA HIS A 104 48.38 14.35 15.98
C HIS A 104 49.06 15.60 16.57
N ARG A 105 48.98 16.77 15.91
CA ARG A 105 49.51 18.06 16.40
C ARG A 105 48.39 18.81 17.13
N ASP A 106 48.49 18.84 18.47
CA ASP A 106 47.71 19.60 19.46
C ASP A 106 46.38 19.00 19.95
N LEU A 107 46.50 18.12 20.96
CA LEU A 107 45.59 18.08 22.11
C LEU A 107 45.81 19.33 22.97
N SER A 108 44.72 20.02 23.33
CA SER A 108 44.66 21.17 24.25
C SER A 108 45.17 22.53 23.74
N LYS A 109 44.34 23.22 22.94
CA LYS A 109 43.96 24.64 23.13
C LYS A 109 43.13 25.14 21.96
N THR A 110 42.28 26.14 22.26
CA THR A 110 41.27 26.80 21.41
C THR A 110 40.02 25.91 21.25
N GLU A 111 38.82 26.25 21.75
CA GLU A 111 38.16 27.56 21.71
C GLU A 111 37.30 27.82 22.96
N GLU A 112 37.50 29.00 23.57
CA GLU A 112 36.42 29.78 24.15
C GLU A 112 36.36 31.02 23.24
N VAL A 113 35.16 31.43 22.83
CA VAL A 113 34.85 32.55 21.92
C VAL A 113 35.02 32.22 20.42
N ILE A 114 33.90 32.06 19.71
CA ILE A 114 33.37 32.96 18.64
C ILE A 114 32.37 32.13 17.79
N GLY A 115 31.07 32.26 18.10
CA GLY A 115 29.98 31.54 17.43
C GLY A 115 29.45 32.18 16.14
N ASP A 116 29.59 33.49 15.93
CA ASP A 116 28.72 34.18 14.93
C ASP A 116 29.44 34.74 13.69
N CYS A 117 30.78 34.74 13.63
CA CYS A 117 31.53 35.40 12.53
C CYS A 117 32.01 34.44 11.43
N TYR A 118 31.69 33.14 11.52
CA TYR A 118 32.46 32.10 10.84
C TYR A 118 31.66 31.10 10.02
N THR A 119 30.33 31.19 9.99
CA THR A 119 29.44 30.19 9.37
C THR A 119 29.78 29.94 7.90
N ASP A 120 29.85 30.98 7.06
CA ASP A 120 30.10 30.82 5.62
C ASP A 120 31.50 30.27 5.29
N LYS A 121 32.54 30.71 6.02
CA LYS A 121 33.92 30.26 5.80
C LYS A 121 34.15 28.84 6.32
N LYS A 122 33.53 28.47 7.45
CA LYS A 122 33.54 27.10 7.99
C LYS A 122 32.78 26.14 7.08
N GLN A 123 31.60 26.54 6.59
CA GLN A 123 30.80 25.75 5.65
C GLN A 123 31.55 25.53 4.32
N LYS A 124 32.16 26.57 3.75
CA LYS A 124 32.93 26.46 2.50
C LYS A 124 34.19 25.59 2.63
N LEU A 125 34.89 25.68 3.75
CA LEU A 125 36.00 24.80 4.08
C LEU A 125 35.53 23.34 4.24
N GLY A 126 34.41 23.13 4.94
CA GLY A 126 33.75 21.82 5.05
C GLY A 126 33.41 21.23 3.66
N GLN A 127 32.68 21.97 2.82
CA GLN A 127 32.35 21.54 1.44
C GLN A 127 33.59 21.19 0.61
N THR A 128 34.66 21.95 0.77
CA THR A 128 35.92 21.65 0.09
C THR A 128 36.55 20.38 0.62
N LEU A 129 36.60 20.20 1.94
CA LEU A 129 37.11 18.98 2.55
C LEU A 129 36.27 17.77 2.09
N THR A 130 34.93 17.84 2.10
CA THR A 130 34.06 16.78 1.53
C THR A 130 34.46 16.46 0.10
N ALA A 131 34.54 17.46 -0.79
CA ALA A 131 34.88 17.26 -2.20
C ALA A 131 36.28 16.67 -2.38
N LEU A 132 37.24 17.07 -1.54
CA LEU A 132 38.59 16.54 -1.51
C LEU A 132 38.62 15.09 -1.00
N PHE A 133 37.96 14.79 0.13
CA PHE A 133 37.85 13.45 0.69
C PHE A 133 37.13 12.48 -0.26
N SER A 134 36.02 12.89 -0.86
CA SER A 134 35.29 12.07 -1.84
C SER A 134 36.12 11.80 -3.10
N LYS A 135 36.85 12.80 -3.63
CA LYS A 135 37.77 12.60 -4.75
C LYS A 135 38.92 11.64 -4.39
N ILE A 136 39.45 11.72 -3.17
CA ILE A 136 40.50 10.80 -2.68
C ILE A 136 39.93 9.38 -2.56
N ALA A 137 38.79 9.21 -1.89
CA ALA A 137 38.13 7.92 -1.70
C ALA A 137 37.80 7.22 -3.03
N GLN A 138 37.41 7.98 -4.06
CA GLN A 138 37.21 7.46 -5.42
C GLN A 138 38.53 7.04 -6.11
N SER A 139 39.64 7.71 -5.81
CA SER A 139 40.95 7.48 -6.45
C SER A 139 41.78 6.37 -5.80
N LYS A 140 41.69 6.21 -4.47
CA LYS A 140 42.46 5.25 -3.66
C LYS A 140 41.62 4.82 -2.44
N PRO A 141 40.60 3.97 -2.63
CA PRO A 141 39.70 3.55 -1.55
C PRO A 141 40.46 2.94 -0.36
N ASP A 142 41.40 2.02 -0.62
CA ASP A 142 42.18 1.29 0.41
C ASP A 142 42.96 2.18 1.39
N ASP A 143 43.35 3.39 0.98
CA ASP A 143 44.10 4.31 1.84
C ASP A 143 43.17 5.04 2.80
N VAL A 144 41.96 5.41 2.38
CA VAL A 144 41.04 6.19 3.20
C VAL A 144 40.34 5.31 4.25
N SER A 145 40.03 4.05 3.93
CA SER A 145 39.45 3.08 4.87
C SER A 145 40.33 2.87 6.11
N ARG A 146 41.65 3.02 5.99
CA ARG A 146 42.60 2.89 7.13
C ARG A 146 42.47 3.99 8.18
N TYR A 147 41.90 5.15 7.82
CA TYR A 147 41.83 6.31 8.71
C TYR A 147 40.43 6.57 9.27
N ALA A 148 39.40 5.85 8.81
CA ALA A 148 38.06 5.94 9.39
C ALA A 148 38.07 5.68 10.92
N PRO A 149 38.80 4.67 11.46
CA PRO A 149 38.93 4.49 12.91
C PRO A 149 39.67 5.63 13.62
N LEU A 150 40.59 6.32 12.94
CA LEU A 150 41.37 7.42 13.51
C LEU A 150 40.55 8.72 13.55
N LEU A 151 39.78 9.00 12.51
CA LEU A 151 38.84 10.12 12.46
C LEU A 151 37.76 9.97 13.53
N LEU A 152 37.25 8.75 13.73
CA LEU A 152 36.29 8.45 14.78
C LEU A 152 36.90 8.57 16.19
N ALA A 153 38.13 8.13 16.40
CA ALA A 153 38.86 8.33 17.66
C ALA A 153 39.12 9.82 17.96
N TYR A 154 39.37 10.62 16.92
CA TYR A 154 39.54 12.06 17.07
C TYR A 154 38.25 12.77 17.50
N LEU A 155 37.10 12.35 16.94
CA LEU A 155 35.79 12.84 17.36
C LEU A 155 35.48 12.55 18.83
N THR A 156 36.00 11.45 19.39
CA THR A 156 35.75 11.07 20.79
C THR A 156 36.68 11.75 21.79
N ASP A 157 37.87 12.16 21.35
CA ASP A 157 38.95 12.61 22.24
C ASP A 157 39.14 14.14 22.27
N GLU A 158 38.73 14.91 21.24
CA GLU A 158 39.02 16.36 21.15
C GLU A 158 37.80 17.24 20.74
N PRO A 159 37.41 18.25 21.55
CA PRO A 159 36.20 19.06 21.32
C PRO A 159 36.35 20.23 20.30
N GLY A 160 37.54 20.49 19.77
CA GLY A 160 37.83 21.76 19.07
C GLY A 160 37.61 21.78 17.54
N GLU A 161 37.61 20.64 16.85
CA GLU A 161 37.56 20.59 15.38
C GLU A 161 36.58 19.52 14.85
N ILE A 162 35.56 19.22 15.64
CA ILE A 162 34.52 18.20 15.39
C ILE A 162 33.99 18.28 13.94
N GLY A 163 33.54 19.46 13.50
CA GLY A 163 32.92 19.62 12.17
C GLY A 163 33.80 19.18 10.98
N HIS A 164 35.13 19.24 11.09
CA HIS A 164 36.01 18.78 10.00
C HIS A 164 36.17 17.25 9.96
N ALA A 165 36.24 16.60 11.12
CA ALA A 165 36.33 15.15 11.21
C ALA A 165 35.00 14.47 10.85
N VAL A 166 33.88 15.11 11.18
CA VAL A 166 32.53 14.70 10.76
C VAL A 166 32.41 14.68 9.23
N VAL A 167 32.75 15.79 8.59
CA VAL A 167 32.74 15.92 7.13
C VAL A 167 33.63 14.87 6.44
N ALA A 168 34.80 14.59 7.03
CA ALA A 168 35.73 13.59 6.51
C ALA A 168 35.15 12.17 6.56
N LEU A 169 34.43 11.83 7.64
CA LEU A 169 33.81 10.53 7.84
C LEU A 169 32.59 10.33 6.93
N GLU A 170 31.76 11.35 6.76
CA GLU A 170 30.59 11.30 5.87
C GLU A 170 30.94 11.17 4.39
N ALA A 171 32.16 11.53 4.00
CA ALA A 171 32.67 11.44 2.63
C ALA A 171 33.20 10.04 2.26
N LEU A 172 33.22 9.09 3.21
CA LEU A 172 33.75 7.74 3.01
C LEU A 172 32.73 6.82 2.34
N PRO A 173 33.18 5.86 1.51
CA PRO A 173 32.27 4.89 0.94
C PRO A 173 31.77 3.93 2.02
N ALA A 174 30.50 3.52 1.93
CA ALA A 174 29.86 2.72 2.96
C ALA A 174 30.52 1.35 3.22
N SER A 175 31.22 0.79 2.21
CA SER A 175 32.02 -0.43 2.35
C SER A 175 33.16 -0.29 3.35
N ASP A 176 33.65 0.92 3.52
CA ASP A 176 34.79 1.21 4.39
C ASP A 176 34.28 1.53 5.80
N LEU A 177 33.14 2.23 5.88
CA LEU A 177 32.45 2.51 7.13
C LEU A 177 31.95 1.22 7.83
N SER A 178 31.61 0.16 7.09
CA SER A 178 31.19 -1.12 7.69
C SER A 178 32.33 -1.88 8.39
N THR A 179 33.59 -1.49 8.14
CA THR A 179 34.76 -2.06 8.82
C THR A 179 35.10 -1.35 10.14
N LEU A 180 34.36 -0.29 10.49
CA LEU A 180 34.58 0.47 11.71
C LEU A 180 34.32 -0.38 12.97
N PRO A 181 35.20 -0.31 13.99
CA PRO A 181 34.98 -1.01 15.24
C PRO A 181 33.71 -0.52 15.96
N ALA A 182 32.79 -1.44 16.25
CA ALA A 182 31.54 -1.13 16.94
C ALA A 182 31.75 -0.42 18.30
N ASP A 183 32.85 -0.72 19.00
CA ASP A 183 33.20 -0.05 20.27
C ASP A 183 33.54 1.44 20.10
N GLN A 184 34.14 1.82 18.96
CA GLN A 184 34.42 3.23 18.66
C GLN A 184 33.14 3.98 18.26
N LEU A 185 32.29 3.34 17.45
CA LEU A 185 30.97 3.89 17.11
C LEU A 185 30.11 4.07 18.36
N ARG A 186 30.13 3.09 19.28
CA ARG A 186 29.48 3.21 20.59
C ARG A 186 30.03 4.38 21.41
N THR A 187 31.35 4.56 21.43
CA THR A 187 31.97 5.64 22.20
C THR A 187 31.56 7.01 21.63
N GLY A 188 31.59 7.18 20.31
CA GLY A 188 31.15 8.41 19.64
C GLY A 188 29.66 8.68 19.79
N PHE A 189 28.80 7.67 19.64
CA PHE A 189 27.35 7.82 19.82
C PHE A 189 26.95 8.14 21.26
N ASN A 190 27.83 7.86 22.23
CA ASN A 190 27.63 8.19 23.65
C ASN A 190 28.42 9.44 24.09
N ALA A 191 29.00 10.20 23.15
CA ALA A 191 29.70 11.44 23.44
C ALA A 191 28.76 12.48 24.08
N SER A 192 29.35 13.42 24.82
CA SER A 192 28.59 14.52 25.44
C SER A 192 28.22 15.62 24.44
N ASP A 193 28.95 15.73 23.33
CA ASP A 193 28.71 16.74 22.30
C ASP A 193 27.67 16.23 21.29
N PRO A 194 26.52 16.91 21.13
CA PRO A 194 25.45 16.49 20.23
C PRO A 194 25.87 16.43 18.75
N TYR A 195 26.84 17.24 18.31
CA TYR A 195 27.32 17.22 16.93
C TYR A 195 28.19 16.00 16.63
N VAL A 196 28.92 15.49 17.63
CA VAL A 196 29.63 14.20 17.52
C VAL A 196 28.63 13.07 17.41
N VAL A 197 27.58 13.08 18.24
CA VAL A 197 26.52 12.06 18.20
C VAL A 197 25.78 12.10 16.84
N ALA A 198 25.44 13.29 16.34
CA ALA A 198 24.80 13.48 15.04
C ALA A 198 25.64 12.92 13.88
N ALA A 199 26.96 13.18 13.87
CA ALA A 199 27.85 12.66 12.86
C ALA A 199 27.94 11.13 12.87
N VAL A 200 28.04 10.55 14.07
CA VAL A 200 28.02 9.09 14.21
C VAL A 200 26.67 8.53 13.78
N ALA A 201 25.56 9.23 14.04
CA ALA A 201 24.25 8.87 13.51
C ALA A 201 24.26 8.79 11.98
N ARG A 202 24.75 9.81 11.27
CA ARG A 202 24.82 9.79 9.79
C ARG A 202 25.72 8.67 9.25
N VAL A 203 26.85 8.41 9.90
CA VAL A 203 27.72 7.28 9.56
C VAL A 203 26.98 5.95 9.70
N LEU A 204 26.22 5.77 10.79
CA LEU A 204 25.40 4.57 10.99
C LEU A 204 24.32 4.46 9.92
N SER A 205 23.62 5.55 9.58
CA SER A 205 22.64 5.60 8.49
C SER A 205 23.23 5.11 7.17
N GLN A 206 24.40 5.61 6.79
CA GLN A 206 25.09 5.20 5.55
C GLN A 206 25.47 3.72 5.55
N VAL A 207 25.90 3.17 6.69
CA VAL A 207 26.25 1.75 6.83
C VAL A 207 25.02 0.85 6.69
N ILE A 208 23.91 1.23 7.32
CA ILE A 208 22.63 0.50 7.26
C ILE A 208 22.10 0.53 5.82
N LYS A 209 22.00 1.71 5.22
CA LYS A 209 21.51 1.93 3.85
C LYS A 209 22.26 1.12 2.80
N ALA A 210 23.57 0.93 2.99
CA ALA A 210 24.40 0.15 2.08
C ALA A 210 24.25 -1.38 2.25
N GLY A 211 23.42 -1.84 3.20
CA GLY A 211 23.16 -3.26 3.45
C GLY A 211 24.37 -4.03 3.99
N ASN A 212 25.38 -3.33 4.52
CA ASN A 212 26.67 -3.94 4.82
C ASN A 212 26.70 -4.71 6.15
N ASP A 213 25.93 -4.29 7.16
CA ASP A 213 25.78 -5.01 8.43
C ASP A 213 24.67 -4.35 9.30
N PRO A 214 23.38 -4.67 9.10
CA PRO A 214 22.31 -4.08 9.90
C PRO A 214 22.42 -4.45 11.38
N ALA A 215 23.16 -5.51 11.77
CA ALA A 215 23.36 -5.83 13.19
C ALA A 215 24.31 -4.85 13.90
N ILE A 216 24.95 -3.90 13.20
CA ILE A 216 25.74 -2.83 13.82
C ILE A 216 24.93 -1.99 14.81
N VAL A 217 23.64 -1.76 14.54
CA VAL A 217 22.78 -0.95 15.42
C VAL A 217 22.56 -1.57 16.80
N THR A 218 22.55 -2.91 16.89
CA THR A 218 22.43 -3.61 18.17
C THR A 218 23.69 -3.53 19.03
N ARG A 219 24.86 -3.26 18.42
CA ARG A 219 26.16 -3.21 19.11
C ARG A 219 26.52 -1.82 19.66
N VAL A 220 25.92 -0.78 19.11
CA VAL A 220 26.27 0.63 19.39
C VAL A 220 25.54 1.22 20.60
N ASN A 221 24.45 0.59 21.08
CA ASN A 221 23.56 1.11 22.14
C ASN A 221 23.02 2.51 21.79
N LEU A 222 21.81 2.54 21.26
CA LEU A 222 21.17 3.75 20.73
C LEU A 222 20.40 4.57 21.78
N SER A 223 20.75 4.46 23.07
CA SER A 223 20.11 5.24 24.15
C SER A 223 20.19 6.77 23.99
N ARG A 224 21.09 7.27 23.14
CA ARG A 224 21.19 8.71 22.79
C ARG A 224 20.30 9.14 21.62
N LEU A 225 19.60 8.22 20.97
CA LEU A 225 18.75 8.52 19.82
C LEU A 225 17.58 9.43 20.23
N GLY A 226 16.84 9.14 21.31
CA GLY A 226 15.78 10.01 21.81
C GLY A 226 16.22 11.47 22.05
N PRO A 227 17.28 11.72 22.85
CA PRO A 227 17.84 13.06 23.03
C PRO A 227 18.32 13.74 21.73
N LEU A 228 18.78 12.96 20.75
CA LEU A 228 19.21 13.46 19.45
C LEU A 228 18.00 13.95 18.64
N LEU A 229 16.90 13.17 18.60
CA LEU A 229 15.66 13.51 17.90
C LEU A 229 15.04 14.82 18.41
N GLY A 230 14.99 15.01 19.73
CA GLY A 230 14.43 16.20 20.38
C GLY A 230 15.37 17.40 20.45
N HIS A 231 16.51 17.39 19.76
CA HIS A 231 17.50 18.44 19.88
C HIS A 231 17.04 19.77 19.25
N THR A 232 17.46 20.89 19.84
CA THR A 232 17.06 22.24 19.39
C THR A 232 17.79 22.74 18.13
N ASP A 233 18.76 22.01 17.63
CA ASP A 233 19.50 22.29 16.40
C ASP A 233 19.02 21.31 15.31
N GLY A 234 18.61 21.84 14.16
CA GLY A 234 18.01 21.05 13.08
C GLY A 234 18.98 20.08 12.41
N ASP A 235 20.27 20.41 12.33
CA ASP A 235 21.26 19.49 11.75
C ASP A 235 21.43 18.26 12.65
N VAL A 236 21.31 18.45 13.97
CA VAL A 236 21.43 17.40 14.97
C VAL A 236 20.19 16.52 15.01
N SER A 237 19.00 17.12 15.13
CA SER A 237 17.73 16.37 15.13
C SER A 237 17.46 15.69 13.80
N GLY A 238 17.79 16.34 12.68
CA GLY A 238 17.71 15.75 11.35
C GLY A 238 18.61 14.53 11.16
N ALA A 239 19.80 14.52 11.76
CA ALA A 239 20.69 13.34 11.73
C ALA A 239 20.12 12.18 12.55
N GLY A 240 19.51 12.48 13.71
CA GLY A 240 18.81 11.48 14.50
C GLY A 240 17.61 10.89 13.76
N ALA A 241 16.82 11.73 13.11
CA ALA A 241 15.67 11.29 12.32
C ALA A 241 16.10 10.46 11.10
N GLU A 242 17.17 10.85 10.41
CA GLU A 242 17.77 10.07 9.31
C GLU A 242 18.15 8.66 9.79
N LEU A 243 18.85 8.55 10.92
CA LEU A 243 19.21 7.25 11.49
C LEU A 243 17.97 6.43 11.86
N LEU A 244 16.95 7.04 12.46
CA LEU A 244 15.71 6.36 12.82
C LEU A 244 14.97 5.83 11.57
N SER A 245 14.92 6.61 10.49
CA SER A 245 14.33 6.19 9.21
C SER A 245 15.01 4.95 8.65
N GLU A 246 16.34 4.94 8.60
CA GLU A 246 17.10 3.79 8.08
C GLU A 246 16.98 2.57 9.02
N ILE A 247 16.84 2.78 10.33
CA ILE A 247 16.59 1.70 11.30
C ILE A 247 15.18 1.10 11.12
N ALA A 248 14.19 1.92 10.80
CA ALA A 248 12.80 1.48 10.67
C ALA A 248 12.66 0.39 9.59
N GLU A 249 13.46 0.46 8.53
CA GLU A 249 13.50 -0.52 7.45
C GLU A 249 14.26 -1.83 7.80
N THR A 250 14.78 -1.97 9.03
CA THR A 250 15.55 -3.15 9.46
C THR A 250 14.75 -4.09 10.36
N GLU A 251 15.16 -5.36 10.43
CA GLU A 251 14.59 -6.34 11.37
C GLU A 251 14.75 -5.98 12.86
N PHE A 252 15.56 -4.97 13.19
CA PHE A 252 15.84 -4.53 14.56
C PHE A 252 14.94 -3.40 15.04
N VAL A 253 14.09 -2.85 14.17
CA VAL A 253 13.20 -1.70 14.47
C VAL A 253 12.46 -1.88 15.79
N GLY A 254 11.83 -3.04 16.03
CA GLY A 254 11.04 -3.27 17.25
C GLY A 254 11.84 -3.24 18.56
N THR A 255 13.12 -3.63 18.52
CA THR A 255 13.99 -3.59 19.72
C THR A 255 14.49 -2.18 20.00
N ILE A 256 14.70 -1.38 18.96
CA ILE A 256 15.28 -0.04 19.10
C ILE A 256 14.18 0.97 19.39
N VAL A 257 13.08 0.89 18.66
CA VAL A 257 11.94 1.80 18.80
C VAL A 257 11.33 1.68 20.18
N SER A 258 11.29 0.49 20.80
CA SER A 258 10.73 0.30 22.15
C SER A 258 11.36 1.17 23.26
N ASP A 259 12.58 1.65 23.05
CA ASP A 259 13.34 2.44 24.03
C ASP A 259 13.34 3.95 23.70
N ILE A 260 12.60 4.38 22.68
CA ILE A 260 12.55 5.77 22.19
C ILE A 260 11.14 6.32 22.37
N ASP A 261 11.05 7.54 22.91
CA ASP A 261 9.84 8.35 22.96
C ASP A 261 9.66 9.07 21.60
N LEU A 262 8.62 8.70 20.85
CA LEU A 262 8.40 9.22 19.50
C LEU A 262 7.97 10.70 19.49
N SER A 263 7.44 11.23 20.60
CA SER A 263 7.11 12.67 20.73
C SER A 263 8.34 13.57 20.56
N ALA A 264 9.55 13.03 20.72
CA ALA A 264 10.80 13.74 20.47
C ALA A 264 10.97 14.20 19.01
N LEU A 265 10.19 13.67 18.06
CA LEU A 265 10.19 14.10 16.66
C LEU A 265 9.36 15.36 16.40
N GLU A 266 8.39 15.70 17.25
CA GLU A 266 7.48 16.85 17.03
C GLU A 266 8.21 18.18 16.80
N PRO A 267 9.27 18.53 17.57
CA PRO A 267 9.99 19.77 17.34
C PRO A 267 10.71 19.83 15.99
N ALA A 268 11.03 18.67 15.39
CA ALA A 268 11.64 18.60 14.06
C ALA A 268 10.60 18.73 12.94
N LEU A 269 9.36 18.27 13.16
CA LEU A 269 8.24 18.43 12.22
C LEU A 269 7.80 19.88 12.05
N HIS A 270 7.89 20.70 13.11
CA HIS A 270 7.49 22.11 13.10
C HIS A 270 8.52 23.09 12.51
N ARG A 271 9.67 22.60 12.04
CA ARG A 271 10.74 23.47 11.54
C ARG A 271 10.63 23.70 10.04
N ASP A 272 10.93 24.94 9.64
CA ASP A 272 11.10 25.32 8.23
C ASP A 272 12.41 24.78 7.62
N GLU A 273 13.31 24.22 8.44
CA GLU A 273 14.59 23.66 8.03
C GLU A 273 14.38 22.34 7.27
N GLU A 274 14.61 22.35 5.95
CA GLU A 274 14.30 21.22 5.07
C GLU A 274 14.94 19.90 5.50
N TYR A 275 16.19 19.91 6.01
CA TYR A 275 16.88 18.67 6.37
C TYR A 275 16.21 17.95 7.54
N CYS A 276 15.80 18.65 8.60
CA CYS A 276 15.22 18.00 9.77
C CYS A 276 13.75 17.60 9.54
N SER A 277 12.95 18.44 8.87
CA SER A 277 11.53 18.15 8.64
C SER A 277 11.35 17.01 7.62
N VAL A 278 12.19 16.95 6.57
CA VAL A 278 12.19 15.83 5.61
C VAL A 278 12.56 14.53 6.29
N ASN A 279 13.64 14.51 7.09
CA ASN A 279 14.06 13.28 7.75
C ASN A 279 13.12 12.85 8.87
N ALA A 280 12.53 13.78 9.61
CA ALA A 280 11.54 13.48 10.65
C ALA A 280 10.27 12.85 10.05
N THR A 281 9.74 13.44 8.98
CA THR A 281 8.58 12.86 8.27
C THR A 281 8.93 11.54 7.57
N ALA A 282 10.15 11.39 7.02
CA ALA A 282 10.60 10.11 6.46
C ALA A 282 10.70 9.01 7.53
N ALA A 283 11.25 9.34 8.71
CA ALA A 283 11.34 8.40 9.82
C ALA A 283 9.96 7.93 10.28
N LEU A 284 9.01 8.84 10.46
CA LEU A 284 7.64 8.49 10.82
C LEU A 284 6.96 7.66 9.71
N SER A 285 7.13 8.04 8.45
CA SER A 285 6.61 7.28 7.30
C SER A 285 7.15 5.85 7.26
N ALA A 286 8.43 5.65 7.56
CA ALA A 286 9.05 4.32 7.61
C ALA A 286 8.57 3.49 8.81
N LEU A 287 8.35 4.14 9.96
CA LEU A 287 7.82 3.49 11.16
C LEU A 287 6.39 2.99 10.95
N VAL A 288 5.49 3.84 10.42
CA VAL A 288 4.11 3.42 10.15
C VAL A 288 4.08 2.31 9.10
N ALA A 289 4.87 2.41 8.03
CA ALA A 289 4.97 1.34 7.03
C ALA A 289 5.53 0.01 7.59
N SER A 290 6.19 0.06 8.75
CA SER A 290 6.75 -1.10 9.44
C SER A 290 5.85 -1.65 10.55
N GLY A 291 4.59 -1.21 10.65
CA GLY A 291 3.62 -1.73 11.61
C GLY A 291 3.67 -1.07 13.00
N PHE A 292 4.17 0.18 13.10
CA PHE A 292 4.22 0.95 14.35
C PHE A 292 3.15 2.05 14.44
N GLU A 293 2.09 1.97 13.64
CA GLU A 293 1.01 2.95 13.55
C GLU A 293 0.37 3.23 14.93
N THR A 294 0.04 2.18 15.70
CA THR A 294 -0.54 2.34 17.05
C THR A 294 0.36 3.15 17.99
N ARG A 295 1.69 2.97 17.91
CA ARG A 295 2.62 3.73 18.75
C ARG A 295 2.70 5.17 18.32
N VAL A 296 2.80 5.42 17.01
CA VAL A 296 2.80 6.77 16.46
C VAL A 296 1.55 7.53 16.90
N ILE A 297 0.36 6.93 16.77
CA ILE A 297 -0.91 7.55 17.22
C ILE A 297 -0.89 7.83 18.73
N SER A 298 -0.38 6.92 19.55
CA SER A 298 -0.41 7.06 21.01
C SER A 298 0.60 8.07 21.58
N GLU A 299 1.67 8.38 20.85
CA GLU A 299 2.80 9.19 21.33
C GLU A 299 2.95 10.53 20.59
N LEU A 300 2.41 10.65 19.38
CA LEU A 300 2.49 11.87 18.56
C LEU A 300 1.15 12.61 18.58
N ASP A 301 1.18 13.93 18.75
CA ASP A 301 0.02 14.75 18.42
C ASP A 301 -0.21 14.76 16.90
N VAL A 302 -1.21 13.99 16.44
CA VAL A 302 -1.56 13.84 15.01
C VAL A 302 -1.85 15.20 14.35
N ALA A 303 -2.34 16.20 15.11
CA ALA A 303 -2.59 17.52 14.57
C ALA A 303 -1.31 18.22 14.06
N VAL A 304 -0.12 17.81 14.51
CA VAL A 304 1.17 18.30 14.03
C VAL A 304 1.38 17.97 12.54
N LEU A 305 0.79 16.89 12.03
CA LEU A 305 0.88 16.53 10.61
C LEU A 305 0.21 17.56 9.71
N ASN A 306 -0.81 18.29 10.20
CA ASN A 306 -1.42 19.39 9.45
C ASN A 306 -0.43 20.53 9.17
N GLU A 307 0.53 20.79 10.06
CA GLU A 307 1.60 21.77 9.80
C GLU A 307 2.60 21.25 8.77
N SER A 308 2.89 19.95 8.77
CA SER A 308 3.74 19.31 7.74
C SER A 308 3.11 19.39 6.35
N LEU A 309 1.78 19.31 6.25
CA LEU A 309 1.06 19.52 4.99
C LEU A 309 1.16 20.96 4.47
N LYS A 310 1.42 21.96 5.32
CA LYS A 310 1.60 23.37 4.90
C LYS A 310 3.01 23.68 4.41
N HIS A 311 3.94 22.73 4.52
CA HIS A 311 5.34 22.93 4.14
C HIS A 311 5.48 23.14 2.63
N SER A 312 6.50 23.89 2.20
CA SER A 312 6.79 24.08 0.77
C SER A 312 7.56 22.93 0.10
N ASN A 313 8.01 21.95 0.88
CA ASN A 313 8.89 20.89 0.40
C ASN A 313 8.05 19.65 0.07
N PRO A 314 8.01 19.18 -1.19
CA PRO A 314 7.16 18.07 -1.60
C PRO A 314 7.42 16.76 -0.84
N SER A 315 8.65 16.54 -0.35
CA SER A 315 8.98 15.35 0.44
C SER A 315 8.31 15.38 1.81
N VAL A 316 8.27 16.54 2.47
CA VAL A 316 7.59 16.71 3.77
C VAL A 316 6.09 16.48 3.60
N ILE A 317 5.47 17.14 2.62
CA ILE A 317 4.02 17.03 2.35
C ILE A 317 3.66 15.58 2.00
N GLY A 318 4.39 14.97 1.06
CA GLY A 318 4.08 13.63 0.60
C GLY A 318 4.31 12.56 1.67
N ASN A 319 5.33 12.72 2.53
CA ASN A 319 5.54 11.84 3.68
C ASN A 319 4.43 12.02 4.74
N ALA A 320 4.02 13.26 5.02
CA ALA A 320 2.91 13.54 5.93
C ALA A 320 1.61 12.88 5.44
N ALA A 321 1.31 12.95 4.15
CA ALA A 321 0.17 12.26 3.57
C ALA A 321 0.28 10.73 3.69
N ILE A 322 1.47 10.14 3.51
CA ILE A 322 1.68 8.69 3.76
C ILE A 322 1.36 8.36 5.22
N ILE A 323 1.92 9.12 6.16
CA ILE A 323 1.70 8.90 7.60
C ILE A 323 0.20 8.90 7.87
N ILE A 324 -0.51 9.96 7.47
CA ILE A 324 -1.96 10.07 7.65
C ILE A 324 -2.70 8.86 7.08
N GLY A 325 -2.38 8.43 5.86
CA GLY A 325 -3.02 7.26 5.23
C GLY A 325 -2.83 5.98 6.04
N TYR A 326 -1.61 5.68 6.51
CA TYR A 326 -1.35 4.51 7.35
C TYR A 326 -2.03 4.60 8.72
N LEU A 327 -2.07 5.78 9.32
CA LEU A 327 -2.74 5.97 10.61
C LEU A 327 -4.27 5.79 10.46
N ALA A 328 -4.84 6.24 9.34
CA ALA A 328 -6.23 6.02 8.99
C ALA A 328 -6.54 4.53 8.73
N ASP A 329 -5.65 3.76 8.12
CA ASP A 329 -5.85 2.30 7.85
C ASP A 329 -5.74 1.40 9.11
N THR A 330 -5.65 1.97 10.32
CA THR A 330 -5.54 1.19 11.57
C THR A 330 -6.90 0.72 12.11
N GLU A 331 -6.89 -0.06 13.21
CA GLU A 331 -8.12 -0.48 13.90
C GLU A 331 -9.11 0.70 14.06
N SER A 332 -10.40 0.45 13.78
CA SER A 332 -11.43 1.48 13.57
C SER A 332 -11.53 2.59 14.63
N GLU A 333 -11.13 2.32 15.88
CA GLU A 333 -11.14 3.33 16.96
C GLU A 333 -10.08 4.41 16.75
N TYR A 334 -8.87 4.03 16.32
CA TYR A 334 -7.77 4.97 16.10
C TYR A 334 -7.89 5.70 14.76
N GLY A 335 -8.32 5.01 13.70
CA GLY A 335 -8.55 5.67 12.41
C GLY A 335 -9.62 6.76 12.46
N SER A 336 -10.67 6.57 13.28
CA SER A 336 -11.68 7.61 13.53
C SER A 336 -11.10 8.83 14.28
N GLU A 337 -10.19 8.62 15.25
CA GLU A 337 -9.53 9.74 15.94
C GLU A 337 -8.62 10.53 14.99
N VAL A 338 -7.95 9.83 14.06
CA VAL A 338 -7.13 10.47 13.03
C VAL A 338 -8.01 11.31 12.09
N ALA A 339 -9.16 10.79 11.67
CA ALA A 339 -10.13 11.50 10.85
C ALA A 339 -10.55 12.83 11.50
N ASP A 340 -10.95 12.80 12.78
CA ASP A 340 -11.38 13.98 13.54
C ASP A 340 -10.29 15.10 13.65
N LEU A 341 -9.01 14.74 13.50
CA LEU A 341 -7.87 15.65 13.73
C LEU A 341 -7.21 16.17 12.45
N VAL A 342 -7.43 15.52 11.30
CA VAL A 342 -6.78 15.87 10.03
C VAL A 342 -7.58 16.93 9.28
N ALA A 343 -6.89 17.97 8.80
CA ALA A 343 -7.52 18.99 7.97
C ALA A 343 -7.62 18.53 6.51
N TYR A 344 -8.76 17.94 6.13
CA TYR A 344 -9.00 17.43 4.78
C TYR A 344 -8.82 18.46 3.67
N GLU A 345 -9.16 19.73 3.95
CA GLU A 345 -8.97 20.84 3.01
C GLU A 345 -7.51 20.97 2.56
N LEU A 346 -6.54 20.75 3.46
CA LEU A 346 -5.12 20.82 3.13
C LEU A 346 -4.71 19.67 2.21
N LEU A 347 -5.19 18.45 2.47
CA LEU A 347 -4.93 17.30 1.60
C LEU A 347 -5.59 17.47 0.23
N ALA A 348 -6.81 18.00 0.19
CA ALA A 348 -7.54 18.26 -1.05
C ALA A 348 -6.87 19.34 -1.91
N ASP A 349 -6.36 20.41 -1.28
CA ASP A 349 -5.56 21.45 -1.95
C ASP A 349 -4.32 20.85 -2.64
N HIS A 350 -3.72 19.80 -2.07
CA HIS A 350 -2.54 19.13 -2.65
C HIS A 350 -2.83 18.22 -3.85
N LEU A 351 -4.10 18.04 -4.25
CA LEU A 351 -4.45 17.24 -5.43
C LEU A 351 -4.07 17.94 -6.75
N ASP A 352 -3.80 19.25 -6.76
CA ASP A 352 -3.31 19.99 -7.93
C ASP A 352 -1.79 20.18 -7.95
N HIS A 353 -1.09 19.61 -6.97
CA HIS A 353 0.32 19.87 -6.74
C HIS A 353 1.19 19.33 -7.89
N SER A 354 2.28 20.05 -8.24
CA SER A 354 3.11 19.68 -9.40
C SER A 354 3.97 18.42 -9.21
N SER A 355 4.10 17.93 -7.97
CA SER A 355 4.86 16.72 -7.63
C SER A 355 3.95 15.50 -7.63
N LEU A 356 4.28 14.51 -8.47
CA LEU A 356 3.58 13.22 -8.51
C LEU A 356 3.58 12.49 -7.16
N PHE A 357 4.67 12.64 -6.40
CA PHE A 357 4.77 12.07 -5.06
C PHE A 357 3.71 12.63 -4.11
N VAL A 358 3.45 13.95 -4.17
CA VAL A 358 2.46 14.62 -3.34
C VAL A 358 1.04 14.23 -3.75
N VAL A 359 0.68 14.42 -5.01
CA VAL A 359 -0.71 14.16 -5.48
C VAL A 359 -1.12 12.70 -5.27
N ARG A 360 -0.22 11.75 -5.52
CA ARG A 360 -0.47 10.32 -5.32
C ARG A 360 -0.79 10.02 -3.86
N ASN A 361 0.04 10.51 -2.94
CA ASN A 361 -0.08 10.18 -1.53
C ASN A 361 -1.23 10.97 -0.87
N ALA A 362 -1.48 12.21 -1.31
CA ALA A 362 -2.64 12.99 -0.86
C ALA A 362 -3.96 12.32 -1.27
N ALA A 363 -4.08 11.86 -2.52
CA ALA A 363 -5.24 11.11 -2.98
C ALA A 363 -5.43 9.80 -2.19
N SER A 364 -4.33 9.08 -1.91
CA SER A 364 -4.38 7.86 -1.10
C SER A 364 -4.85 8.13 0.34
N ALA A 365 -4.30 9.16 0.98
CA ALA A 365 -4.65 9.53 2.35
C ALA A 365 -6.13 9.91 2.46
N LEU A 366 -6.62 10.73 1.53
CA LEU A 366 -8.04 11.08 1.45
C LEU A 366 -8.92 9.85 1.22
N GLY A 367 -8.44 8.85 0.46
CA GLY A 367 -9.17 7.59 0.23
C GLY A 367 -9.42 6.86 1.55
N TYR A 368 -8.36 6.59 2.31
CA TYR A 368 -8.49 5.94 3.62
C TYR A 368 -9.35 6.74 4.60
N LEU A 369 -9.22 8.07 4.60
CA LEU A 369 -10.04 8.92 5.46
C LEU A 369 -11.53 8.93 5.05
N ALA A 370 -11.83 8.66 3.77
CA ALA A 370 -13.20 8.59 3.26
C ALA A 370 -13.94 7.29 3.64
N GLU A 371 -13.28 6.33 4.29
CA GLU A 371 -13.95 5.16 4.88
C GLU A 371 -14.73 5.50 6.17
N TYR A 372 -14.47 6.68 6.75
CA TYR A 372 -15.09 7.14 8.00
C TYR A 372 -16.30 8.06 7.74
N ASP A 373 -17.06 8.37 8.81
CA ASP A 373 -18.30 9.17 8.78
C ASP A 373 -18.14 10.60 8.17
N GLU A 374 -16.92 11.01 7.84
CA GLU A 374 -16.52 12.31 7.33
C GLU A 374 -16.31 12.37 5.81
N SER A 375 -16.55 11.26 5.09
CA SER A 375 -16.48 11.17 3.63
C SER A 375 -17.29 12.24 2.89
N GLY A 376 -18.41 12.68 3.47
CA GLY A 376 -19.22 13.77 2.92
C GLY A 376 -18.56 15.15 3.05
N GLU A 377 -17.65 15.35 4.01
CA GLU A 377 -16.80 16.54 4.10
C GLU A 377 -15.68 16.49 3.08
N ILE A 378 -14.96 15.37 2.99
CA ILE A 378 -13.93 15.14 1.98
C ILE A 378 -14.48 15.41 0.57
N ALA A 379 -15.65 14.86 0.25
CA ALA A 379 -16.31 15.07 -1.05
C ALA A 379 -16.60 16.55 -1.37
N ARG A 380 -16.77 17.41 -0.36
CA ARG A 380 -16.99 18.86 -0.56
C ARG A 380 -15.70 19.65 -0.73
N GLN A 381 -14.59 19.15 -0.17
CA GLN A 381 -13.29 19.81 -0.25
C GLN A 381 -12.54 19.45 -1.54
N VAL A 382 -12.76 18.24 -2.07
CA VAL A 382 -12.12 17.81 -3.32
C VAL A 382 -12.72 18.56 -4.52
N ASP A 383 -11.86 19.27 -5.26
CA ASP A 383 -12.23 19.85 -6.55
C ASP A 383 -12.34 18.74 -7.61
N GLY A 384 -13.55 18.54 -8.12
CA GLY A 384 -13.82 17.56 -9.19
C GLY A 384 -12.98 17.77 -10.45
N ALA A 385 -12.60 19.00 -10.78
CA ALA A 385 -11.75 19.28 -11.95
C ALA A 385 -10.31 18.78 -11.75
N ASN A 386 -9.76 18.93 -10.54
CA ASN A 386 -8.45 18.40 -10.19
C ASN A 386 -8.49 16.87 -10.19
N LEU A 387 -9.53 16.29 -9.61
CA LEU A 387 -9.73 14.84 -9.57
C LEU A 387 -9.85 14.25 -10.99
N GLU A 388 -10.57 14.93 -11.89
CA GLU A 388 -10.68 14.55 -13.31
C GLU A 388 -9.32 14.56 -14.01
N ALA A 389 -8.45 15.52 -13.71
CA ALA A 389 -7.09 15.56 -14.25
C ALA A 389 -6.24 14.39 -13.74
N LEU A 390 -6.35 14.04 -12.45
CA LEU A 390 -5.64 12.91 -11.84
C LEU A 390 -6.13 11.57 -12.38
N VAL A 391 -7.44 11.37 -12.54
CA VAL A 391 -8.04 10.15 -13.12
C VAL A 391 -7.52 9.88 -14.53
N ARG A 392 -7.29 10.93 -15.32
CA ARG A 392 -6.75 10.82 -16.70
C ARG A 392 -5.23 10.78 -16.76
N HIS A 393 -4.54 10.83 -15.61
CA HIS A 393 -3.10 10.85 -15.56
C HIS A 393 -2.51 9.53 -16.11
N THR A 394 -1.32 9.60 -16.72
CA THR A 394 -0.69 8.43 -17.35
C THR A 394 0.10 7.57 -16.36
N ASP A 395 0.38 8.11 -15.18
CA ASP A 395 1.00 7.35 -14.08
C ASP A 395 -0.07 6.50 -13.38
N ALA A 396 0.23 5.21 -13.24
CA ALA A 396 -0.74 4.23 -12.75
C ALA A 396 -1.15 4.47 -11.30
N ASP A 397 -0.21 4.88 -10.45
CA ASP A 397 -0.47 5.09 -9.03
C ASP A 397 -1.34 6.34 -8.84
N VAL A 398 -1.05 7.42 -9.58
CA VAL A 398 -1.83 8.66 -9.51
C VAL A 398 -3.27 8.41 -9.96
N ALA A 399 -3.45 7.79 -11.13
CA ALA A 399 -4.80 7.49 -11.63
C ALA A 399 -5.52 6.49 -10.71
N GLY A 400 -4.81 5.46 -10.22
CA GLY A 400 -5.41 4.42 -9.39
C GLY A 400 -5.86 4.94 -8.03
N ASN A 401 -5.06 5.78 -7.36
CA ASN A 401 -5.43 6.40 -6.09
C ASN A 401 -6.55 7.44 -6.25
N ALA A 402 -6.56 8.20 -7.34
CA ALA A 402 -7.64 9.13 -7.62
C ALA A 402 -8.98 8.41 -7.83
N VAL A 403 -8.98 7.28 -8.54
CA VAL A 403 -10.19 6.46 -8.72
C VAL A 403 -10.58 5.74 -7.43
N ALA A 404 -9.61 5.29 -6.61
CA ALA A 404 -9.91 4.72 -5.30
C ALA A 404 -10.64 5.74 -4.41
N LEU A 405 -10.13 6.97 -4.29
CA LEU A 405 -10.80 8.05 -3.57
C LEU A 405 -12.23 8.29 -4.07
N ILE A 406 -12.45 8.28 -5.39
CA ILE A 406 -13.81 8.41 -5.95
C ILE A 406 -14.70 7.25 -5.48
N ASN A 407 -14.20 6.02 -5.50
CA ASN A 407 -14.97 4.85 -5.08
C ASN A 407 -15.35 4.94 -3.61
N GLU A 408 -14.45 5.34 -2.70
CA GLU A 408 -14.76 5.49 -1.27
C GLU A 408 -15.84 6.56 -1.02
N ILE A 409 -15.76 7.69 -1.73
CA ILE A 409 -16.79 8.74 -1.67
C ILE A 409 -18.14 8.23 -2.19
N ILE A 410 -18.15 7.39 -3.23
CA ILE A 410 -19.37 6.81 -3.78
C ILE A 410 -19.95 5.79 -2.81
N ASP A 411 -19.14 4.87 -2.29
CA ASP A 411 -19.56 3.79 -1.39
C ASP A 411 -20.19 4.35 -0.10
N SER A 412 -19.68 5.50 0.37
CA SER A 412 -20.26 6.27 1.46
C SER A 412 -21.58 7.01 1.11
N GLY A 413 -22.11 6.88 -0.11
CA GLY A 413 -23.36 7.51 -0.54
C GLY A 413 -23.24 8.99 -0.92
N HIS A 414 -22.05 9.47 -1.27
CA HIS A 414 -21.77 10.88 -1.57
C HIS A 414 -21.44 11.17 -3.04
N ALA A 415 -21.73 10.22 -3.95
CA ALA A 415 -21.54 10.37 -5.40
C ALA A 415 -22.09 11.70 -5.96
N ARG A 416 -23.28 12.13 -5.51
CA ARG A 416 -23.93 13.37 -5.98
C ARG A 416 -23.24 14.67 -5.56
N ILE A 417 -22.30 14.63 -4.62
CA ILE A 417 -21.49 15.79 -4.27
C ILE A 417 -20.43 16.04 -5.36
N LEU A 418 -19.93 14.97 -6.00
CA LEU A 418 -18.91 15.04 -7.05
C LEU A 418 -19.49 15.44 -8.42
N THR A 419 -20.73 15.04 -8.73
CA THR A 419 -21.36 15.21 -10.06
C THR A 419 -21.41 16.64 -10.63
N PRO A 420 -21.44 17.74 -9.84
CA PRO A 420 -21.40 19.09 -10.42
C PRO A 420 -20.06 19.46 -11.07
N ALA A 421 -18.97 18.78 -10.69
CA ALA A 421 -17.60 19.16 -11.05
C ALA A 421 -16.77 18.01 -11.64
N PHE A 422 -17.24 16.76 -11.60
CA PHE A 422 -16.53 15.58 -12.11
C PHE A 422 -17.31 14.89 -13.25
N ASP A 423 -16.67 14.74 -14.41
CA ASP A 423 -17.21 13.97 -15.54
C ASP A 423 -16.85 12.47 -15.41
N PHE A 424 -17.84 11.62 -15.17
CA PHE A 424 -17.67 10.16 -15.11
C PHE A 424 -17.18 9.54 -16.43
N GLY A 425 -17.34 10.22 -17.57
CA GLY A 425 -16.73 9.80 -18.84
C GLY A 425 -15.20 9.78 -18.80
N SER A 426 -14.59 10.52 -17.86
CA SER A 426 -13.14 10.50 -17.61
C SER A 426 -12.59 9.12 -17.23
N LEU A 427 -13.41 8.25 -16.64
CA LEU A 427 -13.06 6.86 -16.29
C LEU A 427 -12.69 6.00 -17.50
N SER A 428 -12.99 6.47 -18.72
CA SER A 428 -12.56 5.81 -19.95
C SER A 428 -11.04 5.65 -20.06
N ALA A 429 -10.28 6.60 -19.48
CA ALA A 429 -8.83 6.58 -19.45
C ALA A 429 -8.27 5.45 -18.56
N PRO A 430 -8.61 5.37 -17.25
CA PRO A 430 -8.13 4.29 -16.39
C PRO A 430 -8.66 2.91 -16.81
N LEU A 431 -9.89 2.78 -17.31
CA LEU A 431 -10.40 1.50 -17.85
C LEU A 431 -9.57 0.97 -19.03
N SER A 432 -8.99 1.88 -19.81
CA SER A 432 -8.12 1.53 -20.93
C SER A 432 -6.65 1.33 -20.52
N HIS A 433 -6.28 1.63 -19.28
CA HIS A 433 -4.91 1.61 -18.78
C HIS A 433 -4.31 0.21 -18.74
N THR A 434 -3.05 0.02 -19.15
CA THR A 434 -2.44 -1.33 -19.20
C THR A 434 -2.16 -1.93 -17.83
N ASP A 435 -1.89 -1.09 -16.85
CA ASP A 435 -1.70 -1.49 -15.47
C ASP A 435 -3.04 -1.90 -14.82
N PRO A 436 -3.10 -3.05 -14.11
CA PRO A 436 -4.33 -3.53 -13.48
C PRO A 436 -4.83 -2.66 -12.32
N PHE A 437 -4.00 -1.84 -11.67
CA PHE A 437 -4.40 -1.05 -10.51
C PHE A 437 -5.45 0.02 -10.86
N PRO A 438 -5.16 1.03 -11.69
CA PRO A 438 -6.18 2.01 -12.10
C PRO A 438 -7.32 1.37 -12.90
N ARG A 439 -7.03 0.35 -13.72
CA ARG A 439 -8.05 -0.33 -14.51
C ARG A 439 -9.05 -1.06 -13.61
N GLY A 440 -8.58 -1.75 -12.57
CA GLY A 440 -9.42 -2.47 -11.62
C GLY A 440 -10.31 -1.52 -10.82
N ASN A 441 -9.73 -0.45 -10.26
CA ASN A 441 -10.49 0.54 -9.50
C ASN A 441 -11.55 1.24 -10.38
N ALA A 442 -11.24 1.54 -11.65
CA ALA A 442 -12.20 2.14 -12.55
C ALA A 442 -13.27 1.15 -13.04
N ALA A 443 -12.96 -0.14 -13.04
CA ALA A 443 -13.91 -1.19 -13.37
C ALA A 443 -14.90 -1.47 -12.24
N SER A 444 -14.57 -1.14 -10.97
CA SER A 444 -15.49 -1.25 -9.83
C SER A 444 -16.41 -0.05 -9.65
N THR A 445 -16.01 1.15 -10.11
CA THR A 445 -16.81 2.38 -9.96
C THR A 445 -18.27 2.23 -10.43
N PRO A 446 -18.57 1.55 -11.56
CA PRO A 446 -19.95 1.35 -11.99
C PRO A 446 -20.80 0.52 -11.02
N GLY A 447 -20.20 -0.47 -10.36
CA GLY A 447 -20.87 -1.29 -9.34
C GLY A 447 -21.27 -0.46 -8.13
N TYR A 448 -20.31 0.28 -7.56
CA TYR A 448 -20.57 1.19 -6.44
C TYR A 448 -21.68 2.21 -6.77
N LEU A 449 -21.67 2.80 -7.98
CA LEU A 449 -22.74 3.71 -8.39
C LEU A 449 -24.10 3.00 -8.49
N ALA A 450 -24.13 1.75 -8.95
CA ALA A 450 -25.35 0.97 -9.07
C ALA A 450 -25.96 0.63 -7.71
N GLU A 451 -25.13 0.19 -6.76
CA GLU A 451 -25.53 -0.13 -5.39
C GLU A 451 -26.13 1.09 -4.67
N GLN A 452 -25.59 2.28 -4.94
CA GLN A 452 -26.07 3.55 -4.38
C GLN A 452 -27.31 4.11 -5.11
N GLY A 453 -27.84 3.39 -6.10
CA GLY A 453 -29.01 3.79 -6.89
C GLY A 453 -28.73 4.90 -7.91
N GLU A 454 -27.47 5.12 -8.26
CA GLU A 454 -26.99 6.16 -9.19
C GLU A 454 -26.44 5.56 -10.49
N ALA A 455 -26.83 4.33 -10.85
CA ALA A 455 -26.40 3.65 -12.08
C ALA A 455 -26.70 4.47 -13.36
N GLU A 456 -27.68 5.38 -13.35
CA GLU A 456 -27.94 6.31 -14.45
C GLU A 456 -26.71 7.14 -14.84
N LEU A 457 -25.88 7.51 -13.86
CA LEU A 457 -24.64 8.26 -14.10
C LEU A 457 -23.63 7.45 -14.91
N VAL A 458 -23.61 6.13 -14.74
CA VAL A 458 -22.77 5.23 -15.55
C VAL A 458 -23.29 5.18 -16.97
N ILE A 459 -24.58 4.90 -17.14
CA ILE A 459 -25.19 4.68 -18.46
C ILE A 459 -25.10 5.92 -19.34
N ASP A 460 -25.24 7.11 -18.76
CA ASP A 460 -25.24 8.36 -19.52
C ASP A 460 -23.83 8.81 -19.94
N ASN A 461 -22.79 8.42 -19.20
CA ASN A 461 -21.45 9.00 -19.34
C ASN A 461 -20.35 7.99 -19.72
N LEU A 462 -20.53 6.69 -19.45
CA LEU A 462 -19.51 5.66 -19.66
C LEU A 462 -19.85 4.72 -20.81
N ASP A 463 -18.87 4.49 -21.69
CA ASP A 463 -18.96 3.44 -22.70
C ASP A 463 -18.80 2.05 -22.05
N LEU A 464 -19.92 1.34 -21.84
CA LEU A 464 -19.92 0.00 -21.24
C LEU A 464 -19.08 -1.03 -22.03
N ALA A 465 -18.79 -0.79 -23.31
CA ALA A 465 -17.88 -1.66 -24.07
C ALA A 465 -16.46 -1.68 -23.45
N LEU A 466 -16.09 -0.66 -22.66
CA LEU A 466 -14.85 -0.63 -21.91
C LEU A 466 -14.81 -1.68 -20.79
N LEU A 467 -15.94 -1.88 -20.09
CA LEU A 467 -16.07 -2.93 -19.06
C LEU A 467 -16.03 -4.33 -19.71
N ASP A 468 -16.70 -4.50 -20.85
CA ASP A 468 -16.62 -5.76 -21.63
C ASP A 468 -15.17 -6.09 -22.05
N ARG A 469 -14.35 -5.09 -22.38
CA ARG A 469 -12.89 -5.30 -22.61
C ARG A 469 -12.16 -5.77 -21.35
N CYS A 470 -12.59 -5.36 -20.17
CA CYS A 470 -11.99 -5.80 -18.90
C CYS A 470 -12.23 -7.29 -18.62
N LEU A 471 -13.31 -7.88 -19.14
CA LEU A 471 -13.60 -9.33 -19.00
C LEU A 471 -12.55 -10.21 -19.70
N ARG A 472 -11.82 -9.67 -20.67
CA ARG A 472 -10.84 -10.41 -21.51
C ARG A 472 -9.39 -10.23 -21.07
N VAL A 473 -9.15 -9.51 -19.97
CA VAL A 473 -7.80 -9.30 -19.46
C VAL A 473 -7.34 -10.50 -18.64
N SER A 474 -6.03 -10.68 -18.51
CA SER A 474 -5.45 -11.80 -17.75
C SER A 474 -5.54 -11.64 -16.23
N SER A 475 -5.74 -10.40 -15.74
CA SER A 475 -5.86 -10.13 -14.31
C SER A 475 -7.23 -10.57 -13.80
N GLU A 476 -7.24 -11.57 -12.91
CA GLU A 476 -8.45 -12.09 -12.27
C GLU A 476 -9.14 -11.02 -11.43
N ARG A 477 -8.38 -10.18 -10.73
CA ARG A 477 -8.92 -9.04 -9.98
C ARG A 477 -9.71 -8.10 -10.89
N VAL A 478 -9.12 -7.64 -11.99
CA VAL A 478 -9.79 -6.72 -12.93
C VAL A 478 -11.00 -7.37 -13.59
N CYS A 479 -10.86 -8.62 -14.03
CA CYS A 479 -11.96 -9.37 -14.63
C CYS A 479 -13.12 -9.52 -13.63
N GLY A 480 -12.82 -9.95 -12.40
CA GLY A 480 -13.77 -10.20 -11.32
C GLY A 480 -14.56 -8.96 -10.90
N VAL A 481 -13.89 -7.82 -10.72
CA VAL A 481 -14.59 -6.55 -10.38
C VAL A 481 -15.41 -6.04 -11.56
N ALA A 482 -14.90 -6.16 -12.79
CA ALA A 482 -15.65 -5.73 -13.97
C ALA A 482 -16.94 -6.54 -14.16
N ILE A 483 -16.89 -7.86 -13.94
CA ILE A 483 -18.09 -8.69 -14.02
C ILE A 483 -19.04 -8.48 -12.85
N GLY A 484 -18.51 -8.21 -11.64
CA GLY A 484 -19.31 -7.80 -10.48
C GLY A 484 -20.10 -6.53 -10.79
N SER A 485 -19.44 -5.49 -11.27
CA SER A 485 -20.11 -4.23 -11.64
C SER A 485 -21.14 -4.38 -12.77
N LEU A 486 -20.94 -5.31 -13.71
CA LEU A 486 -21.99 -5.64 -14.68
C LEU A 486 -23.19 -6.33 -14.01
N ALA A 487 -22.96 -7.21 -13.02
CA ALA A 487 -24.03 -7.84 -12.24
C ALA A 487 -24.86 -6.77 -11.50
N ASP A 488 -24.19 -5.83 -10.82
CA ASP A 488 -24.84 -4.76 -10.04
C ASP A 488 -25.67 -3.83 -10.94
N LEU A 489 -25.16 -3.48 -12.12
CA LEU A 489 -25.91 -2.70 -13.11
C LEU A 489 -27.18 -3.43 -13.58
N VAL A 490 -27.10 -4.75 -13.75
CA VAL A 490 -28.29 -5.55 -14.14
C VAL A 490 -29.29 -5.60 -13.00
N GLU A 491 -28.83 -5.79 -11.76
CA GLU A 491 -29.68 -5.76 -10.57
C GLU A 491 -30.38 -4.41 -10.40
N ALA A 492 -29.67 -3.30 -10.66
CA ALA A 492 -30.21 -1.94 -10.68
C ALA A 492 -31.20 -1.66 -11.83
N GLY A 493 -31.43 -2.63 -12.73
CA GLY A 493 -32.44 -2.57 -13.79
C GLY A 493 -31.90 -2.20 -15.18
N TYR A 494 -30.58 -2.09 -15.35
CA TYR A 494 -29.93 -1.72 -16.62
C TYR A 494 -29.48 -2.93 -17.45
N GLY A 495 -30.21 -4.03 -17.33
CA GLY A 495 -29.92 -5.27 -18.07
C GLY A 495 -29.98 -5.10 -19.59
N ALA A 496 -30.78 -4.16 -20.11
CA ALA A 496 -30.88 -3.91 -21.55
C ALA A 496 -29.59 -3.32 -22.13
N GLU A 497 -29.01 -2.36 -21.42
CA GLU A 497 -27.77 -1.67 -21.74
C GLU A 497 -26.60 -2.63 -21.64
N VAL A 498 -26.51 -3.40 -20.54
CA VAL A 498 -25.47 -4.41 -20.35
C VAL A 498 -25.47 -5.44 -21.48
N ILE A 499 -26.63 -5.98 -21.85
CA ILE A 499 -26.77 -6.95 -22.93
C ILE A 499 -26.47 -6.38 -24.32
N LYS A 500 -26.65 -5.06 -24.50
CA LYS A 500 -26.37 -4.39 -25.77
C LYS A 500 -24.87 -4.24 -26.00
N GLU A 501 -24.11 -3.96 -24.95
CA GLU A 501 -22.69 -3.60 -25.04
C GLU A 501 -21.73 -4.72 -24.62
N THR A 502 -22.22 -5.79 -23.99
CA THR A 502 -21.40 -6.94 -23.56
C THR A 502 -21.49 -8.10 -24.55
N ASP A 503 -20.35 -8.71 -24.91
CA ASP A 503 -20.33 -9.94 -25.71
C ASP A 503 -20.72 -11.13 -24.83
N MET A 504 -21.90 -11.69 -25.09
CA MET A 504 -22.44 -12.82 -24.34
C MET A 504 -21.54 -14.06 -24.37
N ASN A 505 -20.76 -14.27 -25.44
CA ASN A 505 -19.81 -15.39 -25.47
C ASN A 505 -18.61 -15.14 -24.55
N SER A 506 -18.16 -13.89 -24.47
CA SER A 506 -17.10 -13.48 -23.53
C SER A 506 -17.60 -13.65 -22.09
N LEU A 507 -18.84 -13.24 -21.81
CA LEU A 507 -19.48 -13.40 -20.50
C LEU A 507 -19.61 -14.88 -20.09
N THR A 508 -20.20 -15.74 -20.91
CA THR A 508 -20.43 -17.15 -20.53
C THR A 508 -19.16 -17.98 -20.50
N ALA A 509 -18.12 -17.60 -21.25
CA ALA A 509 -16.80 -18.25 -21.15
C ALA A 509 -16.17 -18.10 -19.75
N LEU A 510 -16.57 -17.11 -18.95
CA LEU A 510 -16.07 -16.91 -17.59
C LEU A 510 -16.53 -17.99 -16.61
N LEU A 511 -17.62 -18.72 -16.91
CA LEU A 511 -18.08 -19.86 -16.11
C LEU A 511 -17.04 -20.98 -16.01
N ARG A 512 -16.11 -21.05 -16.97
CA ARG A 512 -15.03 -22.05 -17.00
C ARG A 512 -13.77 -21.60 -16.26
N ARG A 513 -13.77 -20.43 -15.63
CA ARG A 513 -12.63 -19.92 -14.86
C ARG A 513 -12.51 -20.70 -13.56
N SER A 514 -11.29 -21.03 -13.19
CA SER A 514 -10.98 -21.72 -11.93
C SER A 514 -11.08 -20.81 -10.70
N ASP A 515 -10.94 -19.50 -10.92
CA ASP A 515 -11.06 -18.51 -9.85
C ASP A 515 -12.53 -18.35 -9.45
N ALA A 516 -12.81 -18.62 -8.17
CA ALA A 516 -14.18 -18.63 -7.64
C ALA A 516 -14.80 -17.24 -7.65
N TYR A 517 -14.01 -16.18 -7.46
CA TYR A 517 -14.49 -14.80 -7.49
C TYR A 517 -14.97 -14.39 -8.89
N VAL A 518 -14.18 -14.67 -9.92
CA VAL A 518 -14.59 -14.42 -11.33
C VAL A 518 -15.78 -15.28 -11.72
N CYS A 519 -15.75 -16.59 -11.42
CA CYS A 519 -16.82 -17.52 -11.77
C CYS A 519 -18.14 -17.14 -11.06
N GLY A 520 -18.08 -16.88 -9.75
CA GLY A 520 -19.24 -16.50 -8.92
C GLY A 520 -19.93 -15.24 -9.43
N ASN A 521 -19.16 -14.19 -9.74
CA ASN A 521 -19.72 -12.96 -10.30
C ASN A 521 -20.27 -13.14 -11.72
N ALA A 522 -19.64 -13.98 -12.55
CA ALA A 522 -20.17 -14.28 -13.89
C ALA A 522 -21.52 -15.00 -13.83
N VAL A 523 -21.65 -15.98 -12.93
CA VAL A 523 -22.91 -16.67 -12.67
C VAL A 523 -23.97 -15.69 -12.14
N LEU A 524 -23.59 -14.81 -11.22
CA LEU A 524 -24.48 -13.79 -10.65
C LEU A 524 -25.03 -12.85 -11.74
N ALA A 525 -24.15 -12.30 -12.60
CA ALA A 525 -24.55 -11.47 -13.72
C ALA A 525 -25.51 -12.20 -14.69
N ILE A 526 -25.21 -13.45 -15.03
CA ILE A 526 -26.08 -14.28 -15.88
C ILE A 526 -27.44 -14.52 -15.21
N GLY A 527 -27.46 -14.79 -13.91
CA GLY A 527 -28.67 -14.99 -13.12
C GLY A 527 -29.57 -13.74 -13.07
N HIS A 528 -28.99 -12.57 -12.85
CA HIS A 528 -29.73 -11.31 -12.87
C HIS A 528 -30.28 -11.00 -14.27
N LEU A 529 -29.51 -11.24 -15.34
CA LEU A 529 -29.98 -11.06 -16.71
C LEU A 529 -31.13 -12.04 -17.04
N ALA A 530 -31.02 -13.29 -16.61
CA ALA A 530 -32.09 -14.28 -16.79
C ALA A 530 -33.37 -13.84 -16.06
N THR A 531 -33.23 -13.35 -14.82
CA THR A 531 -34.35 -12.87 -13.98
C THR A 531 -35.05 -11.64 -14.57
N THR A 532 -34.28 -10.75 -15.21
CA THR A 532 -34.79 -9.51 -15.83
C THR A 532 -35.35 -9.69 -17.25
N GLY A 533 -35.60 -10.94 -17.67
CA GLY A 533 -36.31 -11.27 -18.90
C GLY A 533 -35.43 -11.60 -20.10
N TYR A 534 -34.12 -11.80 -19.89
CA TYR A 534 -33.17 -12.13 -20.97
C TYR A 534 -32.76 -13.60 -21.03
N ALA A 535 -33.41 -14.47 -20.25
CA ALA A 535 -33.14 -15.91 -20.23
C ALA A 535 -33.14 -16.53 -21.64
N GLN A 536 -34.14 -16.21 -22.48
CA GLN A 536 -34.24 -16.74 -23.83
C GLN A 536 -33.11 -16.29 -24.75
N ARG A 537 -32.55 -15.10 -24.53
CA ARG A 537 -31.40 -14.59 -25.28
C ARG A 537 -30.11 -15.25 -24.81
N LEU A 538 -29.97 -15.47 -23.51
CA LEU A 538 -28.82 -16.16 -22.91
C LEU A 538 -28.78 -17.66 -23.23
N ARG A 539 -29.94 -18.29 -23.44
CA ARG A 539 -30.07 -19.73 -23.70
C ARG A 539 -29.17 -20.25 -24.82
N THR A 540 -28.88 -19.45 -25.85
CA THR A 540 -28.01 -19.89 -26.96
C THR A 540 -26.51 -19.75 -26.66
N HIS A 541 -26.15 -19.17 -25.52
CA HIS A 541 -24.77 -18.87 -25.12
C HIS A 541 -24.34 -19.60 -23.84
N VAL A 542 -25.29 -20.04 -23.02
CA VAL A 542 -25.03 -20.80 -21.78
C VAL A 542 -25.09 -22.29 -22.09
N ASP A 543 -23.99 -23.00 -21.76
CA ASP A 543 -23.90 -24.45 -21.84
C ASP A 543 -24.29 -25.06 -20.48
N SER A 544 -25.20 -26.04 -20.48
CA SER A 544 -25.63 -26.73 -19.25
C SER A 544 -24.47 -27.43 -18.55
N THR A 545 -23.45 -27.88 -19.29
CA THR A 545 -22.24 -28.48 -18.72
C THR A 545 -21.39 -27.48 -17.94
N ASP A 546 -21.38 -26.20 -18.34
CA ASP A 546 -20.64 -25.16 -17.61
C ASP A 546 -21.33 -24.84 -16.28
N LEU A 547 -22.66 -24.81 -16.24
CA LEU A 547 -23.40 -24.63 -14.98
C LEU A 547 -23.24 -25.84 -14.06
N ALA A 548 -23.25 -27.07 -14.59
CA ALA A 548 -22.96 -28.27 -13.80
C ALA A 548 -21.59 -28.20 -13.13
N LEU A 549 -20.54 -27.76 -13.86
CA LEU A 549 -19.22 -27.54 -13.28
C LEU A 549 -19.22 -26.52 -12.13
N CYS A 550 -20.04 -25.48 -12.23
CA CYS A 550 -20.17 -24.49 -11.16
C CYS A 550 -20.88 -25.04 -9.91
N LEU A 551 -21.85 -25.95 -10.07
CA LEU A 551 -22.51 -26.65 -8.94
C LEU A 551 -21.56 -27.58 -8.18
N ASP A 552 -20.52 -28.09 -8.86
CA ASP A 552 -19.46 -28.91 -8.27
C ASP A 552 -18.38 -28.09 -7.54
N SER A 553 -18.50 -26.77 -7.50
CA SER A 553 -17.55 -25.89 -6.82
C SER A 553 -17.42 -26.21 -5.32
N SER A 554 -16.20 -26.04 -4.79
CA SER A 554 -15.95 -26.06 -3.35
C SER A 554 -16.42 -24.80 -2.63
N ASP A 555 -16.66 -23.73 -3.39
CA ASP A 555 -17.15 -22.45 -2.89
C ASP A 555 -18.69 -22.47 -2.85
N ASP A 556 -19.25 -22.28 -1.65
CA ASP A 556 -20.70 -22.38 -1.44
C ASP A 556 -21.47 -21.21 -2.09
N ASP A 557 -20.84 -20.04 -2.25
CA ASP A 557 -21.48 -18.86 -2.87
C ASP A 557 -21.62 -19.08 -4.38
N VAL A 558 -20.60 -19.65 -5.03
CA VAL A 558 -20.68 -20.06 -6.44
C VAL A 558 -21.82 -21.05 -6.66
N VAL A 559 -22.00 -22.03 -5.76
CA VAL A 559 -23.06 -23.04 -5.87
C VAL A 559 -24.45 -22.43 -5.68
N GLU A 560 -24.63 -21.54 -4.70
CA GLU A 560 -25.91 -20.84 -4.48
C GLU A 560 -26.24 -19.92 -5.67
N HIS A 561 -25.30 -19.09 -6.13
CA HIS A 561 -25.49 -18.25 -7.31
C HIS A 561 -25.84 -19.07 -8.55
N THR A 562 -25.18 -20.22 -8.75
CA THR A 562 -25.45 -21.11 -9.90
C THR A 562 -26.85 -21.68 -9.83
N SER A 563 -27.25 -22.12 -8.64
CA SER A 563 -28.59 -22.65 -8.42
C SER A 563 -29.68 -21.58 -8.61
N LEU A 564 -29.42 -20.34 -8.19
CA LEU A 564 -30.30 -19.20 -8.43
C LEU A 564 -30.39 -18.85 -9.92
N ALA A 565 -29.28 -18.86 -10.65
CA ALA A 565 -29.27 -18.64 -12.10
C ALA A 565 -30.08 -19.74 -12.83
N MET A 566 -29.92 -21.00 -12.46
CA MET A 566 -30.75 -22.10 -12.97
C MET A 566 -32.24 -21.90 -12.67
N ALA A 567 -32.57 -21.48 -11.45
CA ALA A 567 -33.95 -21.15 -11.11
C ALA A 567 -34.51 -20.02 -11.98
N ALA A 568 -33.71 -18.99 -12.27
CA ALA A 568 -34.10 -17.91 -13.16
C ALA A 568 -34.34 -18.38 -14.60
N PHE A 569 -33.49 -19.26 -15.14
CA PHE A 569 -33.72 -19.88 -16.46
C PHE A 569 -35.01 -20.69 -16.51
N ALA A 570 -35.21 -21.60 -15.55
CA ALA A 570 -36.41 -22.42 -15.49
C ALA A 570 -37.69 -21.58 -15.32
N ALA A 571 -37.65 -20.55 -14.46
CA ALA A 571 -38.79 -19.63 -14.27
C ALA A 571 -39.20 -18.87 -15.54
N ASN A 572 -38.29 -18.74 -16.51
CA ASN A 572 -38.47 -17.99 -17.74
C ASN A 572 -38.55 -18.90 -18.98
N GLY A 573 -38.95 -20.17 -18.81
CA GLY A 573 -39.21 -21.11 -19.92
C GLY A 573 -37.94 -21.59 -20.64
N CYS A 574 -36.80 -21.56 -19.96
CA CYS A 574 -35.54 -22.14 -20.40
C CYS A 574 -35.14 -23.33 -19.52
N GLU A 575 -36.13 -24.11 -19.05
CA GLU A 575 -35.93 -25.21 -18.12
C GLU A 575 -35.04 -26.32 -18.69
N GLU A 576 -34.95 -26.46 -20.01
CA GLU A 576 -34.07 -27.46 -20.64
C GLU A 576 -32.59 -27.29 -20.26
N ILE A 577 -32.12 -26.07 -19.98
CA ILE A 577 -30.75 -25.82 -19.52
C ILE A 577 -30.51 -26.47 -18.16
N VAL A 578 -31.56 -26.53 -17.33
CA VAL A 578 -31.52 -27.09 -15.98
C VAL A 578 -31.72 -28.60 -15.99
N LEU A 579 -32.53 -29.12 -16.93
CA LEU A 579 -32.85 -30.55 -17.02
C LEU A 579 -31.61 -31.43 -17.26
N ASP A 580 -30.58 -30.90 -17.90
CA ASP A 580 -29.31 -31.60 -18.13
C ASP A 580 -28.46 -31.75 -16.85
N SER A 581 -28.75 -30.96 -15.80
CA SER A 581 -27.99 -30.89 -14.54
C SER A 581 -28.78 -31.36 -13.32
N LEU A 582 -29.83 -32.16 -13.52
CA LEU A 582 -30.67 -32.67 -12.41
C LEU A 582 -29.88 -33.55 -11.43
N ASP A 583 -28.90 -34.31 -11.91
CA ASP A 583 -28.02 -35.12 -11.05
C ASP A 583 -27.14 -34.24 -10.14
N ASP A 584 -26.63 -33.12 -10.66
CA ASP A 584 -25.80 -32.17 -9.91
C ASP A 584 -26.65 -31.43 -8.87
N LEU A 585 -27.82 -30.95 -9.25
CA LEU A 585 -28.80 -30.34 -8.32
C LEU A 585 -29.22 -31.31 -7.22
N HIS A 586 -29.42 -32.59 -7.55
CA HIS A 586 -29.74 -33.59 -6.55
C HIS A 586 -28.57 -33.80 -5.56
N THR A 587 -27.33 -33.75 -6.06
CA THR A 587 -26.12 -33.83 -5.24
C THR A 587 -26.03 -32.65 -4.27
N VAL A 588 -26.30 -31.42 -4.74
CA VAL A 588 -26.37 -30.22 -3.89
C VAL A 588 -27.42 -30.39 -2.78
N LEU A 589 -28.64 -30.81 -3.14
CA LEU A 589 -29.75 -30.96 -2.20
C LEU A 589 -29.57 -32.11 -1.19
N THR A 590 -28.74 -33.10 -1.49
CA THR A 590 -28.46 -34.22 -0.57
C THR A 590 -27.18 -34.03 0.24
N HIS A 591 -26.40 -32.99 -0.06
CA HIS A 591 -25.20 -32.64 0.68
C HIS A 591 -25.55 -31.98 2.01
N SER A 592 -25.05 -32.53 3.12
CA SER A 592 -25.47 -32.16 4.49
C SER A 592 -25.29 -30.68 4.85
N ARG A 593 -24.34 -29.98 4.21
CA ARG A 593 -24.11 -28.54 4.40
C ARG A 593 -24.91 -27.64 3.46
N ARG A 594 -25.38 -28.18 2.33
CA ARG A 594 -25.97 -27.43 1.21
C ARG A 594 -27.44 -27.74 0.97
N GLN A 595 -27.99 -28.72 1.69
CA GLN A 595 -29.37 -29.19 1.54
C GLN A 595 -30.45 -28.11 1.71
N GLU A 596 -30.13 -26.93 2.28
CA GLU A 596 -31.07 -25.82 2.47
C GLU A 596 -30.87 -24.64 1.52
N MET A 597 -29.99 -24.79 0.51
CA MET A 597 -29.73 -23.80 -0.54
C MET A 597 -31.02 -23.45 -1.29
N LYS A 598 -31.39 -22.17 -1.24
CA LYS A 598 -32.70 -21.68 -1.70
C LYS A 598 -32.78 -21.76 -3.22
N GLY A 599 -31.69 -21.42 -3.90
CA GLY A 599 -31.57 -21.53 -5.35
C GLY A 599 -31.86 -22.94 -5.85
N ALA A 600 -31.29 -23.97 -5.22
CA ALA A 600 -31.43 -25.36 -5.70
C ALA A 600 -32.87 -25.86 -5.57
N ILE A 601 -33.52 -25.55 -4.43
CA ILE A 601 -34.94 -25.86 -4.23
C ILE A 601 -35.80 -25.12 -5.26
N ALA A 602 -35.52 -23.84 -5.50
CA ALA A 602 -36.27 -23.03 -6.45
C ALA A 602 -36.12 -23.54 -7.90
N ALA A 603 -34.91 -23.92 -8.32
CA ALA A 603 -34.64 -24.47 -9.65
C ALA A 603 -35.47 -25.73 -9.90
N VAL A 604 -35.43 -26.70 -8.97
CA VAL A 604 -36.23 -27.92 -9.08
C VAL A 604 -37.72 -27.61 -9.10
N CYS A 605 -38.19 -26.69 -8.25
CA CYS A 605 -39.61 -26.32 -8.23
C CYS A 605 -40.08 -25.69 -9.54
N TYR A 606 -39.27 -24.84 -10.18
CA TYR A 606 -39.60 -24.31 -11.50
C TYR A 606 -39.58 -25.40 -12.57
N CYS A 607 -38.66 -26.36 -12.52
CA CYS A 607 -38.72 -27.54 -13.40
C CYS A 607 -39.97 -28.39 -13.17
N CYS A 608 -40.47 -28.53 -11.94
CA CYS A 608 -41.76 -29.19 -11.67
C CYS A 608 -42.94 -28.43 -12.29
N ILE A 609 -42.84 -27.10 -12.40
CA ILE A 609 -43.89 -26.25 -12.97
C ILE A 609 -43.88 -26.34 -14.49
N GLU A 610 -42.71 -26.16 -15.12
CA GLU A 610 -42.59 -26.05 -16.58
C GLU A 610 -42.41 -27.41 -17.28
N ALA A 611 -41.74 -28.38 -16.63
CA ALA A 611 -41.46 -29.71 -17.16
C ALA A 611 -41.80 -30.85 -16.16
N PRO A 612 -43.05 -30.96 -15.66
CA PRO A 612 -43.44 -31.93 -14.64
C PRO A 612 -43.17 -33.39 -15.03
N SER A 613 -43.26 -33.72 -16.31
CA SER A 613 -42.97 -35.07 -16.82
C SER A 613 -41.51 -35.46 -16.67
N ALA A 614 -40.57 -34.54 -16.86
CA ALA A 614 -39.15 -34.80 -16.71
C ALA A 614 -38.82 -35.10 -15.24
N ILE A 615 -39.36 -34.31 -14.31
CA ILE A 615 -39.15 -34.51 -12.87
C ILE A 615 -39.83 -35.78 -12.34
N ALA A 616 -41.05 -36.11 -12.79
CA ALA A 616 -41.72 -37.34 -12.40
C ALA A 616 -40.93 -38.60 -12.81
N ASN A 617 -40.34 -38.57 -14.01
CA ASN A 617 -39.56 -39.68 -14.55
C ASN A 617 -38.12 -39.74 -14.00
N TYR A 618 -37.53 -38.61 -13.63
CA TYR A 618 -36.18 -38.54 -13.07
C TYR A 618 -36.12 -39.35 -11.77
N ARG A 619 -35.39 -40.48 -11.80
CA ARG A 619 -35.22 -41.43 -10.68
C ARG A 619 -36.56 -41.77 -9.97
N ASN A 620 -37.65 -41.92 -10.72
CA ASN A 620 -39.00 -42.16 -10.20
C ASN A 620 -39.51 -41.09 -9.18
N GLY A 621 -39.10 -39.83 -9.36
CA GLY A 621 -39.55 -38.71 -8.54
C GLY A 621 -38.71 -38.46 -7.29
N GLU A 622 -37.57 -39.12 -7.14
CA GLU A 622 -36.68 -38.99 -5.96
C GLU A 622 -36.28 -37.53 -5.71
N LEU A 623 -36.01 -36.74 -6.76
CA LEU A 623 -35.65 -35.33 -6.63
C LEU A 623 -36.79 -34.49 -6.03
N PHE A 624 -38.03 -34.77 -6.41
CA PHE A 624 -39.20 -34.12 -5.85
C PHE A 624 -39.43 -34.55 -4.38
N ASP A 625 -39.17 -35.83 -4.06
CA ASP A 625 -39.21 -36.31 -2.67
C ASP A 625 -38.16 -35.63 -1.79
N THR A 626 -36.95 -35.41 -2.31
CA THR A 626 -35.89 -34.65 -1.62
C THR A 626 -36.33 -33.23 -1.32
N VAL A 627 -36.89 -32.51 -2.31
CA VAL A 627 -37.46 -31.16 -2.10
C VAL A 627 -38.56 -31.15 -1.02
N LEU A 628 -39.48 -32.12 -1.06
CA LEU A 628 -40.53 -32.24 -0.04
C LEU A 628 -39.97 -32.58 1.34
N SER A 629 -38.92 -33.40 1.42
CA SER A 629 -38.26 -33.75 2.67
C SER A 629 -37.61 -32.54 3.32
N ILE A 630 -36.79 -31.80 2.57
CA ILE A 630 -36.13 -30.56 3.02
C ILE A 630 -37.18 -29.55 3.46
N SER A 631 -38.21 -29.33 2.63
CA SER A 631 -39.32 -28.42 2.94
C SER A 631 -40.16 -28.86 4.14
N ASN A 632 -40.02 -30.08 4.64
CA ASN A 632 -40.68 -30.53 5.87
C ASN A 632 -39.75 -30.53 7.09
N GLN A 633 -38.44 -30.41 6.89
CA GLN A 633 -37.43 -30.35 7.95
C GLN A 633 -37.19 -28.92 8.43
N ILE A 634 -37.25 -27.95 7.51
CA ILE A 634 -37.19 -26.54 7.83
C ILE A 634 -38.36 -26.24 8.78
N ASP A 635 -38.09 -25.63 9.93
CA ASP A 635 -39.14 -25.12 10.82
C ASP A 635 -39.75 -23.87 10.15
N LEU A 636 -40.51 -24.12 9.08
CA LEU A 636 -41.03 -23.09 8.18
C LEU A 636 -41.81 -22.04 8.96
N ALA A 637 -42.42 -22.40 10.10
CA ALA A 637 -43.12 -21.41 10.90
C ALA A 637 -42.16 -20.37 11.50
N TYR A 638 -41.10 -20.81 12.17
CA TYR A 638 -40.14 -19.90 12.79
C TYR A 638 -39.32 -19.14 11.75
N GLU A 639 -38.84 -19.82 10.71
CA GLU A 639 -37.98 -19.20 9.70
C GLU A 639 -38.73 -18.26 8.74
N MET A 640 -40.00 -18.55 8.39
CA MET A 640 -40.80 -17.64 7.56
C MET A 640 -41.19 -16.34 8.28
N GLU A 641 -41.20 -16.31 9.61
CA GLU A 641 -41.42 -15.07 10.37
C GLU A 641 -40.23 -14.13 10.25
N ILE A 642 -39.01 -14.69 10.15
CA ILE A 642 -37.76 -13.94 10.16
C ILE A 642 -37.26 -13.64 8.75
N ASP A 643 -37.43 -14.57 7.80
CA ASP A 643 -36.86 -14.49 6.45
C ASP A 643 -37.94 -14.40 5.34
N PRO A 644 -38.10 -13.22 4.70
CA PRO A 644 -39.01 -13.03 3.57
C PRO A 644 -38.82 -13.99 2.40
N SER A 645 -37.59 -14.41 2.10
CA SER A 645 -37.27 -15.26 0.95
C SER A 645 -37.76 -16.70 1.15
N ARG A 646 -37.73 -17.22 2.39
CA ARG A 646 -38.28 -18.53 2.74
C ARG A 646 -39.79 -18.60 2.54
N ARG A 647 -40.50 -17.48 2.67
CA ARG A 647 -41.95 -17.39 2.38
C ARG A 647 -42.23 -17.61 0.89
N VAL A 648 -41.48 -16.93 0.03
CA VAL A 648 -41.59 -17.07 -1.44
C VAL A 648 -41.34 -18.53 -1.84
N LEU A 649 -40.33 -19.16 -1.22
CA LEU A 649 -39.98 -20.55 -1.47
C LEU A 649 -41.13 -21.52 -1.13
N ARG A 650 -41.84 -21.33 -0.01
CA ARG A 650 -43.02 -22.14 0.34
C ARG A 650 -44.09 -22.06 -0.76
N THR A 651 -44.41 -20.86 -1.21
CA THR A 651 -45.41 -20.63 -2.25
C THR A 651 -44.99 -21.28 -3.56
N LEU A 652 -43.70 -21.27 -3.88
CA LEU A 652 -43.14 -21.95 -5.03
C LEU A 652 -43.23 -23.47 -4.92
N VAL A 653 -42.88 -24.08 -3.78
CA VAL A 653 -43.03 -25.53 -3.52
C VAL A 653 -44.50 -25.94 -3.63
N ALA A 654 -45.41 -25.16 -3.06
CA ALA A 654 -46.85 -25.40 -3.15
C ALA A 654 -47.36 -25.38 -4.60
N ARG A 655 -46.89 -24.41 -5.40
CA ARG A 655 -47.20 -24.33 -6.83
C ARG A 655 -46.61 -25.51 -7.63
N ALA A 656 -45.39 -25.93 -7.31
CA ALA A 656 -44.78 -27.13 -7.89
C ALA A 656 -45.61 -28.39 -7.60
N CYS A 657 -46.08 -28.56 -6.36
CA CYS A 657 -46.98 -29.67 -6.00
C CYS A 657 -48.26 -29.65 -6.85
N LEU A 658 -48.86 -28.47 -7.06
CA LEU A 658 -50.05 -28.31 -7.89
C LEU A 658 -49.81 -28.66 -9.36
N SER A 659 -48.68 -28.24 -9.91
CA SER A 659 -48.30 -28.61 -11.29
C SER A 659 -48.13 -30.12 -11.43
N MET A 660 -47.38 -30.75 -10.52
CA MET A 660 -47.18 -32.20 -10.52
C MET A 660 -48.50 -32.96 -10.37
N ALA A 661 -49.43 -32.45 -9.56
CA ALA A 661 -50.76 -33.05 -9.39
C ALA A 661 -51.63 -32.93 -10.64
N GLY A 662 -51.56 -31.79 -11.34
CA GLY A 662 -52.24 -31.60 -12.62
C GLY A 662 -51.69 -32.50 -13.73
N PHE A 663 -50.40 -32.82 -13.71
CA PHE A 663 -49.76 -33.73 -14.66
C PHE A 663 -50.03 -35.20 -14.35
N GLU A 664 -49.71 -35.66 -13.13
CA GLU A 664 -49.83 -37.05 -12.71
C GLU A 664 -50.42 -37.14 -11.29
N PRO A 665 -51.77 -37.23 -11.18
CA PRO A 665 -52.44 -37.24 -9.88
C PRO A 665 -52.01 -38.41 -8.98
N GLU A 666 -51.76 -39.60 -9.55
CA GLU A 666 -51.33 -40.78 -8.79
C GLU A 666 -49.93 -40.60 -8.18
N PHE A 667 -49.01 -39.96 -8.92
CA PHE A 667 -47.67 -39.62 -8.45
C PHE A 667 -47.72 -38.73 -7.21
N THR A 668 -48.59 -37.72 -7.21
CA THR A 668 -48.76 -36.82 -6.04
C THR A 668 -49.60 -37.44 -4.93
N ALA A 669 -50.60 -38.28 -5.24
CA ALA A 669 -51.39 -39.00 -4.24
C ALA A 669 -50.53 -39.90 -3.35
N SER A 670 -49.51 -40.56 -3.92
CA SER A 670 -48.54 -41.36 -3.16
C SER A 670 -47.68 -40.53 -2.19
N ARG A 671 -47.64 -39.20 -2.36
CA ARG A 671 -46.87 -38.24 -1.57
C ARG A 671 -47.75 -37.34 -0.69
N ALA A 672 -49.06 -37.61 -0.63
CA ALA A 672 -50.05 -36.78 0.06
C ALA A 672 -49.70 -36.52 1.54
N THR A 673 -49.05 -37.46 2.23
CA THR A 673 -48.62 -37.28 3.63
C THR A 673 -47.59 -36.15 3.77
N SER A 674 -46.57 -36.12 2.91
CA SER A 674 -45.54 -35.08 2.90
C SER A 674 -46.13 -33.73 2.50
N ILE A 675 -47.06 -33.72 1.54
CA ILE A 675 -47.76 -32.50 1.09
C ILE A 675 -48.67 -31.96 2.21
N ARG A 676 -49.37 -32.82 2.96
CA ARG A 676 -50.20 -32.40 4.11
C ARG A 676 -49.37 -31.76 5.22
N ARG A 677 -48.12 -32.17 5.43
CA ARG A 677 -47.25 -31.54 6.43
C ARG A 677 -46.91 -30.09 6.09
N LEU A 678 -46.83 -29.75 4.81
CA LEU A 678 -46.63 -28.35 4.35
C LEU A 678 -47.84 -27.42 4.62
N LEU A 679 -49.01 -27.99 4.94
CA LEU A 679 -50.18 -27.24 5.40
C LEU A 679 -50.13 -26.90 6.90
N ALA A 680 -49.29 -27.58 7.68
CA ALA A 680 -49.17 -27.36 9.12
C ALA A 680 -48.35 -26.10 9.42
N VAL A 681 -48.93 -24.93 9.16
CA VAL A 681 -48.30 -23.61 9.37
C VAL A 681 -49.14 -22.77 10.31
N ASN A 682 -48.49 -21.91 11.11
CA ASN A 682 -49.16 -21.01 12.04
C ASN A 682 -50.11 -20.05 11.27
N PRO A 683 -51.39 -19.87 11.68
CA PRO A 683 -52.36 -19.01 11.00
C PRO A 683 -51.88 -17.56 10.75
N HIS A 684 -50.99 -17.03 11.59
CA HIS A 684 -50.40 -15.70 11.38
C HIS A 684 -49.55 -15.61 10.10
N LEU A 685 -48.81 -16.66 9.76
CA LEU A 685 -47.98 -16.72 8.55
C LEU A 685 -48.81 -16.92 7.28
N GLU A 686 -49.96 -17.58 7.40
CA GLU A 686 -50.93 -17.70 6.32
C GLU A 686 -51.50 -16.34 5.90
N TYR A 687 -51.73 -15.44 6.87
CA TYR A 687 -52.17 -14.06 6.60
C TYR A 687 -51.13 -13.27 5.78
N ILE A 688 -49.84 -13.46 6.07
CA ILE A 688 -48.73 -12.75 5.43
C ILE A 688 -48.55 -13.15 3.95
N ASP A 689 -48.71 -14.44 3.60
CA ASP A 689 -48.69 -14.92 2.19
C ASP A 689 -50.08 -14.82 1.51
N ARG A 690 -51.04 -14.12 2.12
CA ARG A 690 -52.44 -14.01 1.65
C ARG A 690 -53.08 -15.37 1.36
N GLY A 691 -52.64 -16.43 2.02
CA GLY A 691 -53.13 -17.80 1.85
C GLY A 691 -52.82 -18.47 0.51
N LYS A 692 -51.91 -17.93 -0.33
CA LYS A 692 -51.63 -18.49 -1.67
C LYS A 692 -51.11 -19.92 -1.61
N ALA A 693 -50.05 -20.16 -0.83
CA ALA A 693 -49.49 -21.51 -0.68
C ALA A 693 -50.52 -22.51 -0.13
N THR A 694 -51.32 -22.10 0.88
CA THR A 694 -52.39 -22.97 1.44
C THR A 694 -53.45 -23.32 0.39
N THR A 695 -53.82 -22.35 -0.44
CA THR A 695 -54.78 -22.55 -1.53
C THR A 695 -54.28 -23.61 -2.50
N TYR A 696 -53.04 -23.48 -2.99
CA TYR A 696 -52.44 -24.46 -3.91
C TYR A 696 -52.35 -25.86 -3.28
N LEU A 697 -51.87 -25.97 -2.04
CA LEU A 697 -51.74 -27.25 -1.35
C LEU A 697 -53.10 -27.91 -1.08
N THR A 698 -54.13 -27.12 -0.78
CA THR A 698 -55.50 -27.64 -0.61
C THR A 698 -56.04 -28.17 -1.94
N GLU A 699 -55.82 -27.44 -3.03
CA GLU A 699 -56.22 -27.85 -4.38
C GLU A 699 -55.53 -29.16 -4.79
N VAL A 700 -54.24 -29.32 -4.54
CA VAL A 700 -53.50 -30.58 -4.73
C VAL A 700 -54.22 -31.76 -4.06
N LEU A 701 -54.61 -31.61 -2.80
CA LEU A 701 -55.26 -32.69 -2.04
C LEU A 701 -56.68 -32.99 -2.52
N THR A 702 -57.33 -32.06 -3.21
CA THR A 702 -58.64 -32.30 -3.85
C THR A 702 -58.53 -33.05 -5.17
N VAL A 703 -57.47 -32.80 -5.94
CA VAL A 703 -57.25 -33.42 -7.26
C VAL A 703 -56.55 -34.78 -7.13
N SER A 704 -55.76 -34.97 -6.08
CA SER A 704 -55.00 -36.20 -5.81
C SER A 704 -55.38 -36.81 -4.44
N PRO A 705 -56.63 -37.27 -4.26
CA PRO A 705 -57.04 -37.89 -3.01
C PRO A 705 -56.26 -39.19 -2.79
N SER A 706 -55.59 -39.34 -1.64
CA SER A 706 -54.93 -40.61 -1.30
C SER A 706 -55.98 -41.67 -0.94
N GLU A 707 -55.77 -42.94 -1.33
CA GLU A 707 -56.65 -44.06 -0.92
C GLU A 707 -56.66 -44.28 0.61
N THR A 708 -55.68 -43.73 1.32
CA THR A 708 -55.62 -43.67 2.79
C THR A 708 -56.44 -42.53 3.41
N ALA A 709 -57.23 -41.80 2.61
CA ALA A 709 -58.17 -40.79 3.08
C ALA A 709 -59.54 -41.40 3.46
N ILE A 710 -59.53 -42.29 4.47
CA ILE A 710 -60.64 -42.49 5.42
C ILE A 710 -60.03 -42.56 6.82
#